data_AF-A0A821H5A4-F1
#
_entry.id   AF-A0A821H5A4-F1
#
_cell.length_a   1.000
_cell.length_b   1.000
_cell.length_c   1.000
_cell.angle_alpha   90.00
_cell.angle_beta   90.00
_cell.angle_gamma   90.00
#
_symmetry.space_group_name_H-M   'P 1'
#
loop_
_entity.id
_entity.type
_entity.pdbx_description
1 polymer ?
#
loop_
_entity_poly.entity_id
_entity_poly.type
_entity_poly.pdbx_seq_one_letter_code
_entity_poly.pdbx_strand_id
1 'polypeptide(L)'
;MCAAGVKVVNDYTMIYSGAPHEMKTRKAHGVAICLDQAAAKVWKDSGSEWEPISERIVKIRLKCTPIHITVIAVYSPINPTTKEMANQSDKFYSDLQDTINNVSTKDMIIIMGDLNARVGQKQQQHIAKSSVGPFTVDVENENGTRLTDFCEINNIKVSNTFFKHKLVHQTSWMHPRNKIWHMIDYTLVNKKFRSSVEDVRMFRRAAGAIGTDHHLMRVKIRMHLKSRRKNVNLKKMNVDSTKLKDDKLLEAFQKDLRDTIDATSDDTINIDERYQLFLSQLKEKAEQHFPVDKNSNRKRKEWLTTDILKIVDQKAQAFIEWQNNRGSKLEPKYQKKYERLRKTAKTMAEQRQVEYWDEVCEDIEKSIKNNDPATAFSIIRRLRGGSKRMENIPVQDKNGKLLVNSRDTLKRWGEFFCETLNVCALIDQNLIDQIQIPTLSTTEEHRQNAQPSIEEVRKAINQMKSRKAPGSDEVTVDILKAGGEPVIRWLFYFFTDVWKNEQMAKEWSITTLIRLYKNKGDKKVCDNYRGIALLNATSKIFSRIILNRIQGLIDGQLLEIQSGFRSNRSTTDQIFTLKMTMEKRREFNKPLFMCFIDIAKAYDSVNRELLWKVCLNYGISEKLVNLLKMLYKDSIAKVKVNGEVSDTFEIKTGVMQGGIPSPILFNILFDFIIRRIIDEADVTGVKFSYGSNDFCHGRSEKHDDFDILALLYADDLVVMCETAIDLEKFIKSFEKVTQQFGLTMSIKKTCLMSLQQLKEDQHRKVLKGQNVNYTDIDINIRNQKIETAVSFTYLGCIITNDQRQD
;
A
#
# COMPACT_ATOMS: atom_id res chain seq x y z
N MET A 1 2.82 -20.41 28.67
CA MET A 1 3.48 -19.47 27.75
C MET A 1 2.94 -18.07 28.00
N CYS A 2 3.79 -17.06 28.14
CA CYS A 2 3.36 -15.66 28.32
C CYS A 2 2.69 -15.12 27.04
N ALA A 3 1.76 -14.16 27.19
CA ALA A 3 1.22 -13.43 26.05
C ALA A 3 2.23 -12.37 25.61
N ALA A 4 2.85 -12.61 24.45
CA ALA A 4 3.89 -11.73 23.92
C ALA A 4 3.65 -11.41 22.45
N GLY A 5 4.20 -10.28 21.99
CA GLY A 5 4.12 -9.94 20.57
C GLY A 5 4.62 -8.54 20.25
N VAL A 6 4.47 -8.19 18.98
CA VAL A 6 4.82 -6.87 18.44
C VAL A 6 3.56 -6.26 17.83
N LYS A 7 3.19 -5.06 18.26
CA LYS A 7 2.08 -4.31 17.66
C LYS A 7 2.42 -2.84 17.51
N VAL A 8 1.77 -2.16 16.56
CA VAL A 8 1.91 -0.72 16.39
C VAL A 8 0.82 -0.02 17.20
N VAL A 9 1.21 0.91 18.07
CA VAL A 9 0.31 1.71 18.91
C VAL A 9 0.71 3.18 18.80
N ASN A 10 -0.19 4.04 18.30
CA ASN A 10 0.04 5.50 18.19
C ASN A 10 1.41 5.86 17.58
N ASP A 11 1.76 5.23 16.45
CA ASP A 11 3.03 5.37 15.73
C ASP A 11 4.30 4.79 16.42
N TYR A 12 4.17 4.16 17.58
CA TYR A 12 5.23 3.39 18.21
C TYR A 12 5.11 1.90 17.87
N THR A 13 6.24 1.23 17.68
CA THR A 13 6.29 -0.24 17.67
C THR A 13 6.48 -0.73 19.10
N MET A 14 5.43 -1.34 19.65
CA MET A 14 5.39 -1.87 21.01
C MET A 14 5.69 -3.36 20.99
N ILE A 15 6.79 -3.75 21.62
CA ILE A 15 7.24 -5.12 21.82
C ILE A 15 6.91 -5.47 23.27
N TYR A 16 6.08 -6.47 23.52
CA TYR A 16 5.55 -6.72 24.86
C TYR A 16 5.60 -8.20 25.26
N SER A 17 5.60 -8.42 26.57
CA SER A 17 5.46 -9.71 27.23
C SER A 17 4.59 -9.55 28.47
N GLY A 18 3.67 -10.48 28.74
CA GLY A 18 2.77 -10.40 29.89
C GLY A 18 2.00 -11.67 30.15
N ALA A 19 1.09 -11.63 31.13
CA ALA A 19 0.28 -12.78 31.49
C ALA A 19 -0.60 -13.30 30.33
N PRO A 20 -0.84 -14.62 30.22
CA PRO A 20 -1.68 -15.23 29.19
C PRO A 20 -3.10 -14.63 29.14
N HIS A 21 -3.75 -14.67 27.98
CA HIS A 21 -5.06 -14.03 27.79
C HIS A 21 -6.15 -14.58 28.74
N GLU A 22 -6.07 -15.86 29.08
CA GLU A 22 -6.97 -16.58 29.98
C GLU A 22 -6.82 -16.17 31.45
N MET A 23 -5.68 -15.55 31.83
CA MET A 23 -5.38 -15.07 33.19
C MET A 23 -5.51 -13.54 33.33
N LYS A 24 -6.13 -12.85 32.37
CA LYS A 24 -6.33 -11.38 32.41
C LYS A 24 -7.31 -10.98 33.53
N THR A 25 -6.79 -10.83 34.74
CA THR A 25 -7.46 -10.14 35.85
C THR A 25 -6.86 -8.74 36.05
N ARG A 26 -7.44 -7.91 36.93
CA ARG A 26 -6.82 -6.65 37.36
C ARG A 26 -5.41 -6.81 37.98
N LYS A 27 -5.01 -8.05 38.32
CA LYS A 27 -3.68 -8.39 38.87
C LYS A 27 -2.68 -8.87 37.81
N ALA A 28 -3.06 -8.88 36.53
CA ALA A 28 -2.17 -9.30 35.45
C ALA A 28 -1.00 -8.31 35.28
N HIS A 29 0.22 -8.83 35.23
CA HIS A 29 1.44 -8.07 35.01
C HIS A 29 1.97 -8.23 33.58
N GLY A 30 2.68 -7.22 33.11
CA GLY A 30 3.27 -7.18 31.78
C GLY A 30 4.26 -6.05 31.64
N VAL A 31 5.18 -6.21 30.68
CA VAL A 31 6.23 -5.25 30.36
C VAL A 31 6.28 -5.02 28.85
N ALA A 32 6.66 -3.81 28.44
CA ALA A 32 6.76 -3.47 27.03
C ALA A 32 7.90 -2.48 26.75
N ILE A 33 8.47 -2.60 25.54
CA ILE A 33 9.42 -1.66 24.96
C ILE A 33 8.77 -1.00 23.76
N CYS A 34 8.71 0.33 23.77
CA CYS A 34 8.14 1.14 22.71
C CYS A 34 9.23 1.83 21.90
N LEU A 35 9.34 1.51 20.62
CA LEU A 35 10.26 2.14 19.68
C LEU A 35 9.51 3.19 18.86
N ASP A 36 10.06 4.39 18.75
CA ASP A 36 9.55 5.40 17.81
C ASP A 36 9.74 4.94 16.35
N GLN A 37 9.19 5.68 15.39
CA GLN A 37 9.27 5.27 13.97
C GLN A 37 10.70 5.15 13.44
N ALA A 38 11.62 6.00 13.90
CA ALA A 38 13.00 5.99 13.44
C ALA A 38 13.74 4.77 14.00
N ALA A 39 13.63 4.55 15.31
CA ALA A 39 14.20 3.40 16.01
C ALA A 39 13.60 2.09 15.54
N ALA A 40 12.28 2.02 15.33
CA ALA A 40 11.59 0.83 14.84
C ALA A 40 12.01 0.47 13.41
N LYS A 41 12.24 1.46 12.54
CA LYS A 41 12.79 1.22 11.20
C LYS A 41 14.18 0.62 11.29
N VAL A 42 15.07 1.21 12.09
CA VAL A 42 16.44 0.70 12.27
C VAL A 42 16.44 -0.70 12.88
N TRP A 43 15.59 -0.96 13.87
CA TRP A 43 15.42 -2.27 14.49
C TRP A 43 15.00 -3.33 13.45
N LYS A 44 13.97 -3.05 12.64
CA LYS A 44 13.50 -3.96 11.58
C LYS A 44 14.57 -4.19 10.50
N ASP A 45 15.16 -3.13 9.98
CA ASP A 45 16.07 -3.22 8.83
C ASP A 45 17.42 -3.87 9.17
N SER A 46 17.83 -3.80 10.44
CA SER A 46 19.09 -4.41 10.91
C SER A 46 18.96 -5.91 11.21
N GLY A 47 17.76 -6.48 11.08
CA GLY A 47 17.48 -7.85 11.51
C GLY A 47 17.65 -8.01 13.02
N SER A 48 17.32 -6.97 13.79
CA SER A 48 17.38 -7.01 15.26
C SER A 48 16.30 -7.93 15.82
N GLU A 49 16.62 -8.59 16.93
CA GLU A 49 15.80 -9.64 17.53
C GLU A 49 15.16 -9.16 18.84
N TRP A 50 14.14 -9.88 19.29
CA TRP A 50 13.48 -9.68 20.58
C TRP A 50 13.06 -11.02 21.17
N GLU A 51 13.04 -11.10 22.50
CA GLU A 51 12.71 -12.32 23.24
C GLU A 51 11.80 -11.99 24.44
N PRO A 52 10.64 -12.66 24.57
CA PRO A 52 9.83 -12.63 25.78
C PRO A 52 10.36 -13.66 26.77
N ILE A 53 11.11 -13.21 27.77
CA ILE A 53 11.72 -14.11 28.76
C ILE A 53 10.66 -14.58 29.76
N SER A 54 9.90 -13.64 30.31
CA SER A 54 8.79 -13.92 31.19
C SER A 54 7.72 -12.84 31.07
N GLU A 55 6.61 -13.03 31.76
CA GLU A 55 5.56 -12.01 31.95
C GLU A 55 6.06 -10.70 32.60
N ARG A 56 7.29 -10.68 33.13
CA ARG A 56 7.94 -9.56 33.80
C ARG A 56 9.21 -9.07 33.10
N ILE A 57 9.70 -9.78 32.09
CA ILE A 57 10.98 -9.48 31.44
C ILE A 57 10.82 -9.61 29.91
N VAL A 58 11.19 -8.56 29.18
CA VAL A 58 11.31 -8.59 27.71
C VAL A 58 12.65 -7.99 27.29
N LYS A 59 13.33 -8.67 26.35
CA LYS A 59 14.63 -8.27 25.82
C LYS A 59 14.51 -7.88 24.35
N ILE A 60 15.18 -6.80 23.95
CA ILE A 60 15.45 -6.47 22.54
C ILE A 60 16.95 -6.27 22.35
N ARG A 61 17.47 -6.64 21.18
CA ARG A 61 18.86 -6.40 20.80
C ARG A 61 18.92 -5.58 19.53
N LEU A 62 19.33 -4.32 19.64
CA LEU A 62 19.54 -3.39 18.54
C LEU A 62 20.92 -3.61 17.92
N LYS A 63 20.93 -4.16 16.70
CA LYS A 63 22.15 -4.38 15.91
C LYS A 63 22.67 -3.06 15.33
N CYS A 64 23.55 -2.40 16.08
CA CYS A 64 24.22 -1.14 15.70
C CYS A 64 25.74 -1.32 15.48
N THR A 65 26.37 -0.43 14.71
CA THR A 65 27.83 -0.45 14.46
C THR A 65 28.48 0.80 15.06
N PRO A 66 29.62 0.70 15.77
CA PRO A 66 30.39 -0.52 16.05
C PRO A 66 29.86 -1.36 17.22
N ILE A 67 28.91 -0.85 18.00
CA ILE A 67 28.48 -1.47 19.26
C ILE A 67 26.98 -1.72 19.23
N HIS A 68 26.57 -2.96 19.49
CA HIS A 68 25.17 -3.34 19.65
C HIS A 68 24.62 -2.89 21.02
N ILE A 69 23.32 -2.62 21.08
CA ILE A 69 22.64 -2.19 22.31
C ILE A 69 21.59 -3.23 22.67
N THR A 70 21.70 -3.81 23.85
CA THR A 70 20.70 -4.73 24.40
C THR A 70 19.89 -4.01 25.46
N VAL A 71 18.57 -3.93 25.25
CA VAL A 71 17.63 -3.30 26.20
C VAL A 71 16.76 -4.38 26.80
N ILE A 72 16.75 -4.47 28.13
CA ILE A 72 15.94 -5.41 28.91
C ILE A 72 14.97 -4.57 29.73
N ALA A 73 13.68 -4.67 29.42
CA ALA A 73 12.65 -4.04 30.23
C ALA A 73 12.14 -5.03 31.28
N VAL A 74 12.03 -4.57 32.52
CA VAL A 74 11.71 -5.41 33.68
C VAL A 74 10.58 -4.84 34.53
N TYR A 75 9.82 -5.72 35.17
CA TYR A 75 8.87 -5.39 36.22
C TYR A 75 8.96 -6.39 37.37
N SER A 76 9.72 -6.06 38.40
CA SER A 76 10.01 -6.95 39.53
C SER A 76 8.79 -7.19 40.42
N PRO A 77 8.65 -8.36 41.07
CA PRO A 77 7.69 -8.56 42.15
C PRO A 77 7.88 -7.55 43.30
N ILE A 78 6.79 -7.22 43.99
CA ILE A 78 6.85 -6.39 45.20
C ILE A 78 7.69 -7.07 46.28
N ASN A 79 8.24 -6.29 47.21
CA ASN A 79 9.11 -6.81 48.27
C ASN A 79 8.41 -7.96 49.04
N PRO A 80 9.05 -9.13 49.19
CA PRO A 80 8.38 -10.30 49.72
C PRO A 80 8.03 -10.12 51.21
N THR A 81 6.82 -10.54 51.56
CA THR A 81 6.35 -10.64 52.95
C THR A 81 5.92 -12.07 53.31
N THR A 82 5.92 -12.96 52.33
CA THR A 82 5.55 -14.38 52.44
C THR A 82 6.56 -15.23 51.68
N LYS A 83 6.64 -16.53 52.01
CA LYS A 83 7.53 -17.48 51.30
C LYS A 83 7.19 -17.59 49.81
N GLU A 84 5.91 -17.55 49.45
CA GLU A 84 5.49 -17.60 48.05
C GLU A 84 6.00 -16.39 47.25
N MET A 85 5.93 -15.19 47.85
CA MET A 85 6.44 -13.98 47.22
C MET A 85 7.98 -14.00 47.12
N ALA A 86 8.66 -14.57 48.11
CA ALA A 86 10.11 -14.74 48.06
C ALA A 86 10.50 -15.66 46.87
N ASN A 87 9.80 -16.78 46.69
CA ASN A 87 10.02 -17.68 45.55
C ASN A 87 9.78 -16.98 44.20
N GLN A 88 8.80 -16.07 44.10
CA GLN A 88 8.57 -15.27 42.90
C GLN A 88 9.73 -14.29 42.62
N SER A 89 10.25 -13.63 43.66
CA SER A 89 11.43 -12.77 43.54
C SER A 89 12.66 -13.55 43.12
N ASP A 90 12.90 -14.72 43.72
CA ASP A 90 14.06 -15.56 43.40
C ASP A 90 13.99 -16.07 41.95
N LYS A 91 12.80 -16.49 41.49
CA LYS A 91 12.56 -16.83 40.08
C LYS A 91 12.82 -15.64 39.16
N PHE A 92 12.35 -14.44 39.51
CA PHE A 92 12.58 -13.23 38.70
C PHE A 92 14.08 -12.93 38.54
N TYR A 93 14.86 -12.99 39.62
CA TYR A 93 16.31 -12.77 39.55
C TYR A 93 17.04 -13.91 38.84
N SER A 94 16.57 -15.16 38.93
CA SER A 94 17.07 -16.29 38.13
C SER A 94 16.86 -16.04 36.64
N ASP A 95 15.63 -15.73 36.21
CA ASP A 95 15.30 -15.42 34.82
C ASP A 95 16.14 -14.24 34.29
N LEU A 96 16.34 -13.22 35.13
CA LEU A 96 17.15 -12.06 34.79
C LEU A 96 18.64 -12.40 34.66
N GLN A 97 19.17 -13.28 35.52
CA GLN A 97 20.54 -13.76 35.45
C GLN A 97 20.77 -14.59 34.18
N ASP A 98 19.87 -15.51 33.85
CA ASP A 98 19.92 -16.29 32.61
C ASP A 98 19.84 -15.39 31.38
N THR A 99 19.03 -14.33 31.44
CA THR A 99 18.96 -13.33 30.37
C THR A 99 20.32 -12.66 30.15
N ILE A 100 21.02 -12.24 31.22
CA ILE A 100 22.32 -11.57 31.13
C ILE A 100 23.43 -12.52 30.67
N ASN A 101 23.42 -13.76 31.15
CA ASN A 101 24.40 -14.78 30.74
C ASN A 101 24.36 -15.03 29.22
N ASN A 102 23.18 -14.88 28.60
CA ASN A 102 22.96 -15.03 27.17
C ASN A 102 23.22 -13.75 26.35
N VAL A 103 23.66 -12.65 26.98
CA VAL A 103 23.97 -11.39 26.29
C VAL A 103 25.48 -11.22 26.12
N SER A 104 25.89 -10.84 24.92
CA SER A 104 27.29 -10.56 24.62
C SER A 104 27.85 -9.44 25.50
N THR A 105 28.99 -9.69 26.14
CA THR A 105 29.70 -8.70 26.99
C THR A 105 30.23 -7.49 26.19
N LYS A 106 30.25 -7.57 24.86
CA LYS A 106 30.61 -6.46 23.97
C LYS A 106 29.48 -5.44 23.84
N ASP A 107 28.23 -5.85 24.06
CA ASP A 107 27.06 -5.01 23.92
C ASP A 107 26.97 -3.98 25.05
N MET A 108 26.34 -2.84 24.76
CA MET A 108 25.85 -1.95 25.80
C MET A 108 24.57 -2.55 26.37
N ILE A 109 24.59 -2.95 27.63
CA ILE A 109 23.44 -3.56 28.30
C ILE A 109 22.72 -2.46 29.08
N ILE A 110 21.41 -2.32 28.85
CA ILE A 110 20.54 -1.37 29.53
C ILE A 110 19.36 -2.13 30.10
N ILE A 111 19.26 -2.21 31.43
CA ILE A 111 18.10 -2.78 32.13
C ILE A 111 17.27 -1.62 32.68
N MET A 112 15.98 -1.59 32.40
CA MET A 112 15.10 -0.49 32.82
C MET A 112 13.74 -0.97 33.28
N GLY A 113 13.24 -0.37 34.35
CA GLY A 113 11.86 -0.56 34.79
C GLY A 113 11.68 -0.39 36.28
N ASP A 114 10.51 -0.82 36.76
CA ASP A 114 10.15 -0.84 38.17
C ASP A 114 10.67 -2.12 38.82
N LEU A 115 11.70 -1.98 39.64
CA LEU A 115 12.36 -3.10 40.31
C LEU A 115 11.83 -3.34 41.73
N ASN A 116 10.89 -2.52 42.22
CA ASN A 116 10.35 -2.63 43.57
C ASN A 116 11.44 -2.75 44.67
N ALA A 117 12.60 -2.15 44.41
CA ALA A 117 13.80 -2.26 45.21
C ALA A 117 14.17 -0.89 45.77
N ARG A 118 14.54 -0.83 47.05
CA ARG A 118 15.09 0.37 47.68
C ARG A 118 16.57 0.12 47.90
N VAL A 119 17.42 0.84 47.17
CA VAL A 119 18.88 0.73 47.30
C VAL A 119 19.38 1.90 48.16
N GLY A 120 20.22 1.61 49.15
CA GLY A 120 20.62 2.55 50.18
C GLY A 120 21.84 2.10 50.95
N GLN A 121 22.38 2.97 51.81
CA GLN A 121 23.41 2.56 52.76
C GLN A 121 22.75 1.81 53.94
N LYS A 122 23.20 0.58 54.22
CA LYS A 122 22.83 -0.14 55.45
C LYS A 122 23.26 0.68 56.67
N GLN A 123 22.42 0.75 57.70
CA GLN A 123 22.78 1.37 58.98
C GLN A 123 23.95 0.66 59.71
N GLN A 124 24.41 -0.52 59.26
CA GLN A 124 25.34 -1.37 60.03
C GLN A 124 26.44 -2.11 59.23
N GLN A 125 26.80 -1.74 57.99
CA GLN A 125 27.96 -2.36 57.31
C GLN A 125 28.83 -1.35 56.55
N HIS A 126 30.14 -1.35 56.86
CA HIS A 126 31.18 -0.46 56.34
C HIS A 126 31.68 -0.78 54.91
N ILE A 127 30.99 -1.63 54.13
CA ILE A 127 31.43 -1.99 52.78
C ILE A 127 30.55 -1.30 51.74
N ALA A 128 31.07 -0.23 51.14
CA ALA A 128 30.42 0.43 50.02
C ALA A 128 30.46 -0.48 48.77
N LYS A 129 29.30 -1.01 48.35
CA LYS A 129 29.20 -1.79 47.09
C LYS A 129 29.52 -0.88 45.90
N SER A 130 30.42 -1.33 45.02
CA SER A 130 30.89 -0.51 43.91
C SER A 130 29.77 -0.21 42.90
N SER A 131 28.76 -1.08 42.82
CA SER A 131 27.60 -0.98 41.92
C SER A 131 26.64 0.18 42.22
N VAL A 132 26.67 0.74 43.44
CA VAL A 132 25.77 1.81 43.90
C VAL A 132 26.57 3.10 44.13
N GLY A 133 26.06 4.21 43.62
CA GLY A 133 26.64 5.53 43.79
C GLY A 133 26.25 6.21 45.11
N PRO A 134 26.85 7.36 45.43
CA PRO A 134 26.68 8.02 46.73
C PRO A 134 25.31 8.69 46.90
N PHE A 135 24.51 8.85 45.85
CA PHE A 135 23.25 9.60 45.88
C PHE A 135 22.04 8.67 45.99
N THR A 136 21.93 7.98 47.13
CA THR A 136 20.76 7.16 47.49
C THR A 136 19.80 7.95 48.39
N VAL A 137 18.52 7.55 48.43
CA VAL A 137 17.46 8.25 49.19
C VAL A 137 16.75 7.35 50.20
N ASP A 138 16.89 6.03 50.06
CA ASP A 138 16.14 5.05 50.81
C ASP A 138 17.03 4.23 51.74
N VAL A 139 16.41 3.56 52.72
CA VAL A 139 17.04 2.47 53.47
C VAL A 139 16.89 1.18 52.66
N GLU A 140 17.97 0.40 52.56
CA GLU A 140 17.99 -0.83 51.77
C GLU A 140 16.92 -1.83 52.26
N ASN A 141 16.10 -2.35 51.34
CA ASN A 141 15.18 -3.45 51.62
C ASN A 141 15.67 -4.77 51.02
N GLU A 142 14.95 -5.86 51.24
CA GLU A 142 15.34 -7.19 50.76
C GLU A 142 15.50 -7.25 49.22
N ASN A 143 14.56 -6.67 48.47
CA ASN A 143 14.71 -6.52 47.02
C ASN A 143 15.89 -5.61 46.63
N GLY A 144 16.23 -4.62 47.46
CA GLY A 144 17.41 -3.78 47.34
C GLY A 144 18.69 -4.60 47.45
N THR A 145 18.79 -5.46 48.45
CA THR A 145 19.93 -6.38 48.61
C THR A 145 20.08 -7.32 47.41
N ARG A 146 18.98 -7.97 46.97
CA ARG A 146 19.01 -8.81 45.77
C ARG A 146 19.47 -8.05 44.53
N LEU A 147 18.97 -6.82 44.34
CA LEU A 147 19.35 -5.98 43.20
C LEU A 147 20.83 -5.58 43.25
N THR A 148 21.33 -5.19 44.42
CA THR A 148 22.72 -4.75 44.56
C THR A 148 23.70 -5.91 44.43
N ASP A 149 23.36 -7.10 44.94
CA ASP A 149 24.15 -8.33 44.74
C ASP A 149 24.18 -8.74 43.27
N PHE A 150 23.02 -8.78 42.60
CA PHE A 150 22.91 -9.02 41.17
C PHE A 150 23.78 -8.04 40.36
N CYS A 151 23.76 -6.75 40.72
CA CYS A 151 24.56 -5.73 40.03
C CYS A 151 26.07 -5.93 40.26
N GLU A 152 26.49 -6.31 41.46
CA GLU A 152 27.91 -6.53 41.77
C GLU A 152 28.47 -7.74 41.01
N ILE A 153 27.74 -8.86 41.01
CA ILE A 153 28.11 -10.10 40.30
C ILE A 153 28.29 -9.84 38.80
N ASN A 154 27.38 -9.07 38.19
CA ASN A 154 27.36 -8.84 36.75
C ASN A 154 28.14 -7.59 36.29
N ASN A 155 28.86 -6.92 37.19
CA ASN A 155 29.53 -5.64 36.91
C ASN A 155 28.58 -4.57 36.31
N ILE A 156 27.37 -4.46 36.86
CA ILE A 156 26.34 -3.51 36.46
C ILE A 156 26.28 -2.35 37.47
N LYS A 157 26.04 -1.13 36.98
CA LYS A 157 25.91 0.08 37.80
C LYS A 157 24.46 0.52 37.88
N VAL A 158 24.00 0.85 39.09
CA VAL A 158 22.67 1.43 39.34
C VAL A 158 22.73 2.93 38.99
N SER A 159 22.56 3.26 37.71
CA SER A 159 22.91 4.58 37.16
C SER A 159 22.29 5.76 37.90
N ASN A 160 21.05 5.63 38.38
CA ASN A 160 20.31 6.66 39.12
C ASN A 160 21.09 7.20 40.33
N THR A 161 21.84 6.34 41.01
CA THR A 161 22.51 6.65 42.29
C THR A 161 23.83 7.41 42.13
N PHE A 162 24.30 7.62 40.89
CA PHE A 162 25.54 8.32 40.60
C PHE A 162 25.35 9.78 40.16
N PHE A 163 24.12 10.28 40.08
CA PHE A 163 23.84 11.66 39.69
C PHE A 163 23.26 12.47 40.85
N LYS A 164 23.91 13.60 41.14
CA LYS A 164 23.44 14.54 42.17
C LYS A 164 22.24 15.32 41.64
N HIS A 165 21.08 15.08 42.23
CA HIS A 165 19.85 15.82 41.91
C HIS A 165 19.15 16.25 43.20
N LYS A 166 18.20 17.18 43.09
CA LYS A 166 17.27 17.46 44.19
C LYS A 166 16.42 16.20 44.45
N LEU A 167 16.03 15.95 45.70
CA LEU A 167 15.24 14.76 46.10
C LEU A 167 14.01 14.50 45.21
N VAL A 168 13.35 15.58 44.80
CA VAL A 168 12.18 15.60 43.90
C VAL A 168 12.44 15.08 42.48
N HIS A 169 13.71 14.91 42.10
CA HIS A 169 14.17 14.41 40.81
C HIS A 169 14.84 13.03 40.92
N GLN A 170 14.94 12.47 42.12
CA GLN A 170 15.52 11.16 42.41
C GLN A 170 14.46 10.10 42.68
N THR A 171 13.32 10.50 43.24
CA THR A 171 12.25 9.60 43.67
C THR A 171 11.19 9.39 42.59
N SER A 172 10.76 8.14 42.44
CA SER A 172 9.86 7.71 41.36
C SER A 172 8.47 7.32 41.84
N TRP A 173 8.32 6.79 43.04
CA TRP A 173 7.03 6.30 43.56
C TRP A 173 6.72 6.86 44.93
N MET A 174 5.43 7.04 45.20
CA MET A 174 4.94 7.53 46.49
C MET A 174 4.17 6.45 47.23
N HIS A 175 4.60 6.16 48.45
CA HIS A 175 3.94 5.18 49.28
C HIS A 175 2.53 5.66 49.74
N PRO A 176 1.48 4.83 49.59
CA PRO A 176 0.08 5.29 49.70
C PRO A 176 -0.32 5.71 51.11
N ARG A 177 0.26 5.11 52.16
CA ARG A 177 -0.09 5.39 53.56
C ARG A 177 0.71 6.57 54.14
N ASN A 178 2.02 6.41 54.29
CA ASN A 178 2.91 7.42 54.89
C ASN A 178 3.29 8.60 53.96
N LYS A 179 2.91 8.56 52.68
CA LYS A 179 3.18 9.62 51.67
C LYS A 179 4.65 9.93 51.45
N ILE A 180 5.56 9.01 51.79
CA ILE A 180 7.00 9.13 51.55
C ILE A 180 7.30 8.73 50.10
N TRP A 181 8.19 9.48 49.46
CA TRP A 181 8.67 9.21 48.12
C TRP A 181 9.91 8.33 48.14
N HIS A 182 9.91 7.27 47.33
CA HIS A 182 10.97 6.27 47.23
C HIS A 182 11.52 6.21 45.80
N MET A 183 12.76 5.76 45.66
CA MET A 183 13.37 5.40 44.39
C MET A 183 13.18 3.90 44.16
N ILE A 184 12.33 3.52 43.19
CA ILE A 184 12.10 2.11 42.86
C ILE A 184 12.23 1.80 41.36
N ASP A 185 12.19 2.85 40.53
CA ASP A 185 12.45 2.76 39.10
C ASP A 185 13.93 3.04 38.82
N TYR A 186 14.62 2.08 38.19
CA TYR A 186 16.06 2.20 37.91
C TYR A 186 16.41 2.00 36.45
N THR A 187 17.53 2.61 36.07
CA THR A 187 18.28 2.29 34.86
C THR A 187 19.62 1.68 35.25
N LEU A 188 19.83 0.41 34.90
CA LEU A 188 21.06 -0.31 35.16
C LEU A 188 21.87 -0.44 33.87
N VAL A 189 23.17 -0.15 33.94
CA VAL A 189 24.08 -0.20 32.78
C VAL A 189 25.36 -0.92 33.14
N ASN A 190 25.88 -1.78 32.26
CA ASN A 190 27.15 -2.46 32.49
C ASN A 190 28.31 -1.46 32.65
N LYS A 191 29.23 -1.74 33.59
CA LYS A 191 30.33 -0.84 34.03
C LYS A 191 31.12 -0.25 32.87
N LYS A 192 31.35 -1.04 31.82
CA LYS A 192 32.03 -0.64 30.58
C LYS A 192 31.43 0.62 29.93
N PHE A 193 30.11 0.79 29.99
CA PHE A 193 29.39 1.88 29.34
C PHE A 193 28.82 2.90 30.34
N ARG A 194 29.27 2.87 31.60
CA ARG A 194 28.79 3.82 32.61
C ARG A 194 29.05 5.28 32.19
N SER A 195 30.18 5.58 31.56
CA SER A 195 30.50 6.94 31.09
C SER A 195 29.62 7.42 29.93
N SER A 196 28.93 6.51 29.23
CA SER A 196 27.96 6.87 28.19
C SER A 196 26.66 7.42 28.76
N VAL A 197 26.34 7.13 30.03
CA VAL A 197 25.15 7.67 30.70
C VAL A 197 25.46 9.09 31.19
N GLU A 198 24.74 10.07 30.66
CA GLU A 198 24.94 11.50 30.98
C GLU A 198 24.05 12.00 32.11
N ASP A 199 22.83 11.46 32.24
CA ASP A 199 21.81 11.94 33.17
C ASP A 199 20.75 10.85 33.39
N VAL A 200 20.28 10.68 34.62
CA VAL A 200 19.10 9.87 34.96
C VAL A 200 18.23 10.66 35.93
N ARG A 201 17.06 11.12 35.45
CA ARG A 201 16.24 12.09 36.17
C ARG A 201 14.75 11.76 36.14
N MET A 202 14.07 12.03 37.25
CA MET A 202 12.62 11.91 37.38
C MET A 202 11.88 13.22 37.03
N PHE A 203 10.79 13.11 36.27
CA PHE A 203 9.97 14.22 35.76
C PHE A 203 8.55 14.22 36.35
N ARG A 204 8.34 15.10 37.35
CA ARG A 204 7.07 15.25 38.08
C ARG A 204 5.89 15.79 37.24
N ARG A 205 6.18 16.67 36.27
CA ARG A 205 5.16 17.30 35.43
C ARG A 205 4.36 16.28 34.61
N ALA A 206 5.02 15.20 34.16
CA ALA A 206 4.38 14.13 33.41
C ALA A 206 3.35 13.37 34.26
N ALA A 207 3.66 13.12 35.54
CA ALA A 207 2.74 12.45 36.47
C ALA A 207 1.46 13.26 36.69
N GLY A 208 1.57 14.58 36.87
CA GLY A 208 0.40 15.48 36.99
C GLY A 208 -0.48 15.51 35.74
N ALA A 209 0.10 15.33 34.56
CA ALA A 209 -0.62 15.29 33.29
C ALA A 209 -1.39 13.96 33.09
N ILE A 210 -0.84 12.83 33.54
CA ILE A 210 -1.38 11.48 33.27
C ILE A 210 -2.16 10.92 34.47
N GLY A 211 -1.91 11.41 35.69
CA GLY A 211 -2.55 10.96 36.92
C GLY A 211 -1.99 9.64 37.47
N THR A 212 -0.71 9.38 37.22
CA THR A 212 0.03 8.21 37.74
C THR A 212 0.66 8.52 39.11
N ASP A 213 0.81 7.49 39.95
CA ASP A 213 1.57 7.50 41.20
C ASP A 213 3.09 7.30 41.01
N HIS A 214 3.52 7.08 39.76
CA HIS A 214 4.93 7.09 39.37
C HIS A 214 5.35 8.38 38.63
N HIS A 215 6.57 8.85 38.86
CA HIS A 215 7.21 9.85 38.02
C HIS A 215 7.85 9.22 36.79
N LEU A 216 7.82 9.93 35.67
CA LEU A 216 8.51 9.51 34.46
C LEU A 216 10.03 9.58 34.67
N MET A 217 10.72 8.45 34.58
CA MET A 217 12.17 8.38 34.54
C MET A 217 12.67 8.65 33.11
N ARG A 218 13.67 9.51 32.97
CA ARG A 218 14.38 9.72 31.70
C ARG A 218 15.87 9.45 31.90
N VAL A 219 16.42 8.59 31.06
CA VAL A 219 17.87 8.41 30.91
C VAL A 219 18.35 9.14 29.65
N LYS A 220 19.50 9.81 29.73
CA LYS A 220 20.21 10.40 28.59
C LYS A 220 21.50 9.64 28.36
N ILE A 221 21.68 9.12 27.14
CA ILE A 221 22.83 8.29 26.77
C ILE A 221 23.52 8.91 25.55
N ARG A 222 24.85 9.04 25.61
CA ARG A 222 25.70 9.44 24.49
C ARG A 222 26.41 8.23 23.91
N MET A 223 26.28 8.05 22.58
CA MET A 223 26.97 6.98 21.84
C MET A 223 27.46 7.49 20.49
N HIS A 224 28.58 6.93 20.03
CA HIS A 224 29.13 7.16 18.69
C HIS A 224 28.83 5.93 17.82
N LEU A 225 27.80 6.04 16.99
CA LEU A 225 27.36 4.99 16.06
C LEU A 225 27.62 5.41 14.62
N LYS A 226 27.96 4.45 13.75
CA LYS A 226 28.08 4.70 12.31
C LYS A 226 26.71 5.04 11.74
N SER A 227 26.62 6.18 11.06
CA SER A 227 25.45 6.54 10.27
C SER A 227 25.30 5.54 9.13
N ARG A 228 24.10 4.98 8.97
CA ARG A 228 23.78 4.17 7.79
C ARG A 228 23.69 5.12 6.59
N ARG A 229 24.38 4.79 5.48
CA ARG A 229 24.15 5.50 4.21
C ARG A 229 22.65 5.41 3.92
N LYS A 230 21.98 6.56 3.83
CA LYS A 230 20.63 6.60 3.28
C LYS A 230 20.78 6.06 1.86
N ASN A 231 20.12 4.94 1.55
CA ASN A 231 19.80 4.66 0.16
C ASN A 231 19.15 5.94 -0.37
N VAL A 232 19.55 6.35 -1.58
CA VAL A 232 19.05 7.56 -2.24
C VAL A 232 17.55 7.38 -2.39
N ASN A 233 16.80 7.81 -1.36
CA ASN A 233 15.39 8.06 -1.51
C ASN A 233 15.36 9.14 -2.58
N LEU A 234 14.76 8.84 -3.73
CA LEU A 234 14.23 9.87 -4.61
C LEU A 234 13.53 10.87 -3.70
N LYS A 235 14.07 12.09 -3.64
CA LYS A 235 13.58 13.13 -2.74
C LYS A 235 12.18 13.44 -3.21
N LYS A 236 11.19 12.83 -2.55
CA LYS A 236 9.78 13.03 -2.88
C LYS A 236 9.51 14.53 -2.82
N MET A 237 8.94 15.07 -3.87
CA MET A 237 8.60 16.49 -3.94
C MET A 237 7.67 16.83 -2.77
N ASN A 238 8.03 17.87 -2.02
CA ASN A 238 7.42 18.15 -0.71
C ASN A 238 6.33 19.22 -0.83
N VAL A 239 5.27 18.89 -1.55
CA VAL A 239 4.12 19.77 -1.82
C VAL A 239 2.88 19.34 -1.05
N ASP A 240 2.23 20.32 -0.41
CA ASP A 240 0.95 20.14 0.27
C ASP A 240 -0.22 20.25 -0.72
N SER A 241 -0.77 19.10 -1.11
CA SER A 241 -1.86 19.02 -2.08
C SER A 241 -3.14 19.73 -1.64
N THR A 242 -3.35 20.00 -0.35
CA THR A 242 -4.56 20.72 0.10
C THR A 242 -4.51 22.20 -0.27
N LYS A 243 -3.29 22.76 -0.39
CA LYS A 243 -3.07 24.17 -0.76
C LYS A 243 -3.25 24.42 -2.26
N LEU A 244 -3.28 23.38 -3.09
CA LEU A 244 -3.55 23.47 -4.52
C LEU A 244 -5.00 23.91 -4.84
N LYS A 245 -5.84 24.12 -3.82
CA LYS A 245 -7.21 24.65 -3.95
C LYS A 245 -7.33 26.12 -3.56
N ASP A 246 -6.24 26.75 -3.10
CA ASP A 246 -6.24 28.16 -2.72
C ASP A 246 -5.98 29.02 -3.95
N ASP A 247 -7.02 29.73 -4.42
CA ASP A 247 -6.98 30.52 -5.64
C ASP A 247 -5.87 31.60 -5.61
N LYS A 248 -5.62 32.20 -4.44
CA LYS A 248 -4.56 33.24 -4.32
C LYS A 248 -3.18 32.64 -4.47
N LEU A 249 -2.94 31.46 -3.89
CA LEU A 249 -1.67 30.75 -4.05
C LEU A 249 -1.48 30.25 -5.48
N LEU A 250 -2.56 29.82 -6.14
CA LEU A 250 -2.55 29.41 -7.55
C LEU A 250 -2.19 30.57 -8.48
N GLU A 251 -2.83 31.73 -8.32
CA GLU A 251 -2.53 32.92 -9.13
C GLU A 251 -1.07 33.36 -8.99
N ALA A 252 -0.55 33.40 -7.75
CA ALA A 252 0.84 33.74 -7.49
C ALA A 252 1.81 32.73 -8.12
N PHE A 253 1.51 31.43 -7.99
CA PHE A 253 2.30 30.35 -8.58
C PHE A 253 2.32 30.42 -10.11
N GLN A 254 1.18 30.66 -10.75
CA GLN A 254 1.08 30.79 -12.21
C GLN A 254 1.82 32.02 -12.73
N LYS A 255 1.78 33.14 -12.01
CA LYS A 255 2.53 34.34 -12.38
C LYS A 255 4.04 34.07 -12.36
N ASP A 256 4.55 33.53 -11.25
CA ASP A 256 5.98 33.26 -11.08
C ASP A 256 6.49 32.20 -12.09
N LEU A 257 5.68 31.19 -12.40
CA LEU A 257 5.97 30.23 -13.46
C LEU A 257 6.07 30.89 -14.83
N ARG A 258 5.15 31.80 -15.18
CA ARG A 258 5.18 32.53 -16.46
C ARG A 258 6.50 33.29 -16.59
N ASP A 259 6.83 34.10 -15.59
CA ASP A 259 8.02 34.95 -15.59
C ASP A 259 9.30 34.10 -15.72
N THR A 260 9.35 32.94 -15.04
CA THR A 260 10.50 32.04 -15.05
C THR A 260 10.64 31.27 -16.38
N ILE A 261 9.54 30.74 -16.92
CA ILE A 261 9.54 29.97 -18.16
C ILE A 261 9.88 30.87 -19.35
N ASP A 262 9.29 32.07 -19.41
CA ASP A 262 9.52 33.02 -20.52
C ASP A 262 10.96 33.58 -20.49
N ALA A 263 11.56 33.76 -19.32
CA ALA A 263 12.95 34.24 -19.19
C ALA A 263 14.02 33.19 -19.60
N THR A 264 13.63 31.93 -19.79
CA THR A 264 14.55 30.82 -20.04
C THR A 264 14.27 30.09 -21.36
N SER A 265 13.45 30.66 -22.24
CA SER A 265 13.21 30.14 -23.58
C SER A 265 14.46 30.34 -24.45
N ASP A 266 15.30 29.32 -24.52
CA ASP A 266 16.39 29.20 -25.48
C ASP A 266 16.05 28.06 -26.44
N ASP A 267 15.94 28.35 -27.74
CA ASP A 267 15.62 27.35 -28.77
C ASP A 267 16.86 26.55 -29.20
N THR A 268 18.05 26.84 -28.65
CA THR A 268 19.31 26.14 -28.99
C THR A 268 19.58 24.89 -28.16
N ILE A 269 18.90 24.72 -27.03
CA ILE A 269 19.06 23.54 -26.14
C ILE A 269 18.27 22.34 -26.65
N ASN A 270 18.81 21.14 -26.45
CA ASN A 270 18.15 19.92 -26.89
C ASN A 270 16.88 19.61 -26.07
N ILE A 271 16.04 18.70 -26.59
CA ILE A 271 14.73 18.39 -26.01
C ILE A 271 14.81 17.87 -24.56
N ASP A 272 15.87 17.14 -24.23
CA ASP A 272 16.11 16.61 -22.88
C ASP A 272 16.43 17.73 -21.89
N GLU A 273 17.36 18.61 -22.23
CA GLU A 273 17.78 19.74 -21.41
C GLU A 273 16.62 20.70 -21.16
N ARG A 274 15.84 21.01 -22.21
CA ARG A 274 14.64 21.86 -22.11
C ARG A 274 13.60 21.24 -21.17
N TYR A 275 13.38 19.92 -21.25
CA TYR A 275 12.46 19.21 -20.37
C TYR A 275 12.95 19.21 -18.91
N GLN A 276 14.24 18.97 -18.67
CA GLN A 276 14.80 18.98 -17.31
C GLN A 276 14.77 20.37 -16.68
N LEU A 277 15.05 21.42 -17.47
CA LEU A 277 14.94 22.80 -17.02
C LEU A 277 13.52 23.12 -16.56
N PHE A 278 12.52 22.82 -17.40
CA PHE A 278 11.11 22.99 -17.03
C PHE A 278 10.74 22.22 -15.75
N LEU A 279 11.16 20.95 -15.61
CA LEU A 279 10.87 20.17 -14.41
C LEU A 279 11.50 20.78 -13.15
N SER A 280 12.74 21.27 -13.25
CA SER A 280 13.44 21.89 -12.12
C SER A 280 12.71 23.14 -11.65
N GLN A 281 12.36 24.03 -12.57
CA GLN A 281 11.60 25.26 -12.29
C GLN A 281 10.22 24.94 -11.70
N LEU A 282 9.47 24.04 -12.33
CA LEU A 282 8.14 23.65 -11.85
C LEU A 282 8.18 23.11 -10.42
N LYS A 283 9.14 22.22 -10.12
CA LYS A 283 9.30 21.63 -8.78
C LYS A 283 9.71 22.67 -7.75
N GLU A 284 10.67 23.51 -8.08
CA GLU A 284 11.15 24.57 -7.19
C GLU A 284 10.01 25.51 -6.82
N LYS A 285 9.31 26.05 -7.83
CA LYS A 285 8.19 26.97 -7.60
C LYS A 285 7.04 26.29 -6.86
N ALA A 286 6.73 25.03 -7.16
CA ALA A 286 5.70 24.29 -6.44
C ALA A 286 6.06 24.10 -4.95
N GLU A 287 7.31 23.77 -4.63
CA GLU A 287 7.75 23.64 -3.23
C GLU A 287 7.77 24.98 -2.47
N GLN A 288 8.02 26.10 -3.17
CA GLN A 288 7.97 27.45 -2.61
C GLN A 288 6.54 27.89 -2.29
N HIS A 289 5.59 27.69 -3.21
CA HIS A 289 4.21 28.15 -3.07
C HIS A 289 3.34 27.19 -2.25
N PHE A 290 3.63 25.89 -2.27
CA PHE A 290 2.83 24.86 -1.59
C PHE A 290 3.65 24.06 -0.56
N PRO A 291 4.33 24.69 0.40
CA PRO A 291 5.23 23.99 1.32
C PRO A 291 4.45 23.10 2.28
N VAL A 292 4.93 21.87 2.48
CA VAL A 292 4.44 20.98 3.54
C VAL A 292 4.91 21.50 4.89
N ASP A 293 3.98 21.67 5.83
CA ASP A 293 4.31 22.06 7.20
C ASP A 293 5.09 20.94 7.91
N LYS A 294 6.40 21.14 8.11
CA LYS A 294 7.30 20.19 8.77
C LYS A 294 6.96 19.97 10.25
N ASN A 295 6.27 20.91 10.90
CA ASN A 295 5.86 20.81 12.31
C ASN A 295 4.58 19.99 12.51
N SER A 296 3.79 19.77 11.45
CA SER A 296 2.61 18.88 11.47
C SER A 296 2.95 17.40 11.70
N ASN A 297 4.22 17.00 11.51
CA ASN A 297 4.69 15.62 11.69
C ASN A 297 4.68 15.13 13.15
N ARG A 298 4.46 16.02 14.14
CA ARG A 298 3.93 15.56 15.42
C ARG A 298 2.45 15.31 15.21
N LYS A 299 2.10 14.09 14.78
CA LYS A 299 0.73 13.58 14.70
C LYS A 299 0.06 13.72 16.06
N ARG A 300 -0.44 14.91 16.36
CA ARG A 300 -1.36 15.13 17.47
C ARG A 300 -2.68 14.52 17.03
N LYS A 301 -3.45 14.02 18.00
CA LYS A 301 -4.83 13.64 17.71
C LYS A 301 -5.54 14.90 17.18
N GLU A 302 -6.24 14.79 16.08
CA GLU A 302 -6.82 15.95 15.37
C GLU A 302 -7.84 16.71 16.24
N TRP A 303 -8.52 16.01 17.14
CA TRP A 303 -9.42 16.62 18.13
C TRP A 303 -8.68 17.39 19.25
N LEU A 304 -7.36 17.23 19.40
CA LEU A 304 -6.61 17.85 20.50
C LEU A 304 -6.31 19.32 20.20
N THR A 305 -7.23 20.20 20.63
CA THR A 305 -7.13 21.65 20.44
C THR A 305 -6.07 22.29 21.34
N THR A 306 -5.65 23.51 20.96
CA THR A 306 -4.75 24.35 21.76
C THR A 306 -5.30 24.67 23.14
N ASP A 307 -6.62 24.82 23.29
CA ASP A 307 -7.23 25.13 24.57
C ASP A 307 -7.24 23.93 25.52
N ILE A 308 -7.45 22.71 25.01
CA ILE A 308 -7.28 21.48 25.81
C ILE A 308 -5.82 21.38 26.30
N LEU A 309 -4.84 21.68 25.44
CA LEU A 309 -3.42 21.67 25.83
C LEU A 309 -3.11 22.69 26.92
N LYS A 310 -3.64 23.92 26.82
CA LYS A 310 -3.49 24.95 27.87
C LYS A 310 -4.04 24.45 29.20
N ILE A 311 -5.22 23.82 29.21
CA ILE A 311 -5.82 23.28 30.44
C ILE A 311 -5.04 22.09 30.99
N VAL A 312 -4.50 21.21 30.14
CA VAL A 312 -3.62 20.11 30.57
C VAL A 312 -2.33 20.66 31.21
N ASP A 313 -1.77 21.73 30.67
CA ASP A 313 -0.60 22.40 31.24
C ASP A 313 -0.92 23.09 32.57
N GLN A 314 -2.05 23.80 32.67
CA GLN A 314 -2.52 24.37 33.93
C GLN A 314 -2.74 23.28 35.00
N LYS A 315 -3.35 22.15 34.61
CA LYS A 315 -3.52 20.98 35.47
C LYS A 315 -2.18 20.44 35.97
N ALA A 316 -1.20 20.31 35.07
CA ALA A 316 0.14 19.83 35.43
C ALA A 316 0.86 20.81 36.37
N GLN A 317 0.69 22.12 36.17
CA GLN A 317 1.24 23.14 37.05
C GLN A 317 0.57 23.13 38.43
N ALA A 318 -0.76 23.03 38.49
CA ALA A 318 -1.52 22.91 39.74
C ALA A 318 -1.13 21.63 40.51
N PHE A 319 -0.79 20.54 39.82
CA PHE A 319 -0.24 19.35 40.46
C PHE A 319 1.10 19.64 41.13
N ILE A 320 2.02 20.34 40.46
CA ILE A 320 3.31 20.71 41.05
C ILE A 320 3.11 21.63 42.27
N GLU A 321 2.20 22.61 42.18
CA GLU A 321 1.84 23.48 43.32
C GLU A 321 1.31 22.67 44.50
N TRP A 322 0.40 21.72 44.25
CA TRP A 322 -0.11 20.83 45.29
C TRP A 322 1.00 19.97 45.90
N GLN A 323 1.88 19.38 45.09
CA GLN A 323 3.01 18.58 45.57
C GLN A 323 3.99 19.40 46.41
N ASN A 324 4.24 20.67 46.06
CA ASN A 324 5.14 21.53 46.82
C ASN A 324 4.54 22.05 48.13
N ASN A 325 3.20 22.09 48.26
CA ASN A 325 2.49 22.60 49.44
C ASN A 325 1.89 21.49 50.33
N ARG A 326 2.36 20.25 50.17
CA ARG A 326 1.90 19.11 50.95
C ARG A 326 2.26 19.22 52.43
N GLY A 327 1.35 18.80 53.31
CA GLY A 327 1.49 18.92 54.76
C GLY A 327 1.34 20.35 55.29
N SER A 328 1.17 21.34 54.42
CA SER A 328 0.87 22.72 54.83
C SER A 328 -0.63 22.89 55.11
N LYS A 329 -0.99 23.91 55.92
CA LYS A 329 -2.39 24.32 56.11
C LYS A 329 -3.10 24.68 54.78
N LEU A 330 -2.34 24.99 53.73
CA LEU A 330 -2.84 25.37 52.40
C LEU A 330 -3.04 24.17 51.47
N GLU A 331 -2.64 22.95 51.85
CA GLU A 331 -2.77 21.76 51.00
C GLU A 331 -4.20 21.58 50.43
N PRO A 332 -5.29 21.70 51.22
CA PRO A 332 -6.65 21.53 50.70
C PRO A 332 -7.01 22.51 49.57
N LYS A 333 -6.43 23.72 49.59
CA LYS A 333 -6.66 24.75 48.55
C LYS A 333 -6.03 24.30 47.22
N TYR A 334 -4.77 23.87 47.24
CA TYR A 334 -4.07 23.43 46.03
C TYR A 334 -4.60 22.09 45.51
N GLN A 335 -5.01 21.19 46.39
CA GLN A 335 -5.67 19.94 46.01
C GLN A 335 -6.98 20.21 45.27
N LYS A 336 -7.87 21.04 45.82
CA LYS A 336 -9.14 21.42 45.15
C LYS A 336 -8.90 22.09 43.79
N LYS A 337 -7.87 22.93 43.67
CA LYS A 337 -7.46 23.56 42.39
C LYS A 337 -7.08 22.50 41.35
N TYR A 338 -6.25 21.52 41.72
CA TYR A 338 -5.87 20.41 40.85
C TYR A 338 -7.08 19.54 40.45
N GLU A 339 -7.94 19.18 41.39
CA GLU A 339 -9.14 18.37 41.13
C GLU A 339 -10.11 19.06 40.17
N ARG A 340 -10.33 20.38 40.34
CA ARG A 340 -11.13 21.18 39.42
C ARG A 340 -10.57 21.14 38.00
N LEU A 341 -9.27 21.44 37.84
CA LEU A 341 -8.61 21.44 36.53
C LEU A 341 -8.56 20.04 35.91
N ARG A 342 -8.44 18.98 36.72
CA ARG A 342 -8.53 17.59 36.25
C ARG A 342 -9.91 17.28 35.68
N LYS A 343 -10.98 17.69 36.37
CA LYS A 343 -12.36 17.51 35.89
C LYS A 343 -12.61 18.31 34.61
N THR A 344 -12.21 19.59 34.59
CA THR A 344 -12.33 20.44 33.39
C THR A 344 -11.57 19.88 32.20
N ALA A 345 -10.32 19.45 32.38
CA ALA A 345 -9.53 18.83 31.31
C ALA A 345 -10.21 17.58 30.74
N LYS A 346 -10.79 16.75 31.61
CA LYS A 346 -11.52 15.53 31.22
C LYS A 346 -12.76 15.89 30.41
N THR A 347 -13.62 16.76 30.94
CA THR A 347 -14.87 17.16 30.27
C THR A 347 -14.62 17.83 28.92
N MET A 348 -13.65 18.75 28.83
CA MET A 348 -13.30 19.38 27.55
C MET A 348 -12.77 18.38 26.52
N ALA A 349 -11.96 17.41 26.96
CA ALA A 349 -11.45 16.38 26.06
C ALA A 349 -12.56 15.41 25.58
N GLU A 350 -13.49 15.03 26.46
CA GLU A 350 -14.64 14.18 26.11
C GLU A 350 -15.58 14.90 25.15
N GLN A 351 -15.95 16.15 25.45
CA GLN A 351 -16.83 16.95 24.59
C GLN A 351 -16.21 17.18 23.20
N ARG A 352 -14.95 17.60 23.13
CA ARG A 352 -14.29 17.83 21.84
C ARG A 352 -14.11 16.54 21.03
N GLN A 353 -13.96 15.39 21.69
CA GLN A 353 -13.94 14.09 21.00
C GLN A 353 -15.27 13.79 20.33
N VAL A 354 -16.40 14.05 21.00
CA VAL A 354 -17.75 13.86 20.41
C VAL A 354 -17.92 14.79 19.21
N GLU A 355 -17.70 16.09 19.38
CA GLU A 355 -17.80 17.09 18.31
C GLU A 355 -16.92 16.74 17.10
N TYR A 356 -15.71 16.24 17.35
CA TYR A 356 -14.80 15.80 16.29
C TYR A 356 -15.35 14.60 15.50
N TRP A 357 -15.97 13.64 16.18
CA TRP A 357 -16.55 12.48 15.49
C TRP A 357 -17.78 12.88 14.67
N ASP A 358 -18.58 13.82 15.16
CA ASP A 358 -19.71 14.37 14.42
C ASP A 358 -19.22 15.12 13.16
N GLU A 359 -18.21 15.99 13.28
CA GLU A 359 -17.55 16.69 12.16
C GLU A 359 -17.04 15.68 11.10
N VAL A 360 -16.39 14.61 11.53
CA VAL A 360 -15.85 13.57 10.65
C VAL A 360 -16.96 12.80 9.91
N CYS A 361 -18.06 12.50 10.59
CA CYS A 361 -19.22 11.84 9.98
C CYS A 361 -19.86 12.75 8.92
N GLU A 362 -20.07 14.03 9.25
CA GLU A 362 -20.58 15.01 8.30
C GLU A 362 -19.70 15.15 7.06
N ASP A 363 -18.38 15.18 7.21
CA ASP A 363 -17.44 15.27 6.11
C ASP A 363 -17.52 14.06 5.17
N ILE A 364 -17.68 12.85 5.72
CA ILE A 364 -17.89 11.62 4.94
C ILE A 364 -19.21 11.70 4.18
N GLU A 365 -20.31 12.09 4.84
CA GLU A 365 -21.63 12.20 4.22
C GLU A 365 -21.65 13.24 3.10
N LYS A 366 -21.11 14.44 3.35
CA LYS A 366 -20.99 15.51 2.34
C LYS A 366 -20.15 15.05 1.15
N SER A 367 -19.06 14.32 1.40
CA SER A 367 -18.21 13.78 0.33
C SER A 367 -18.95 12.78 -0.56
N ILE A 368 -19.76 11.89 0.03
CA ILE A 368 -20.57 10.92 -0.73
C ILE A 368 -21.69 11.63 -1.51
N LYS A 369 -22.42 12.57 -0.86
CA LYS A 369 -23.47 13.37 -1.51
C LYS A 369 -22.95 14.17 -2.71
N ASN A 370 -21.73 14.70 -2.61
CA ASN A 370 -21.07 15.46 -3.68
C ASN A 370 -20.33 14.59 -4.72
N ASN A 371 -20.55 13.27 -4.72
CA ASN A 371 -19.91 12.32 -5.63
C ASN A 371 -18.36 12.36 -5.61
N ASP A 372 -17.76 12.64 -4.43
CA ASP A 372 -16.31 12.53 -4.16
C ASP A 372 -16.02 11.36 -3.19
N PRO A 373 -16.21 10.10 -3.63
CA PRO A 373 -15.92 8.94 -2.80
C PRO A 373 -14.43 8.86 -2.43
N ALA A 374 -13.54 9.46 -3.22
CA ALA A 374 -12.11 9.46 -2.93
C ALA A 374 -11.79 10.19 -1.63
N THR A 375 -12.45 11.31 -1.34
CA THR A 375 -12.29 12.04 -0.07
C THR A 375 -12.85 11.24 1.10
N ALA A 376 -14.04 10.66 0.96
CA ALA A 376 -14.64 9.79 1.97
C ALA A 376 -13.73 8.60 2.32
N PHE A 377 -13.23 7.88 1.31
CA PHE A 377 -12.29 6.77 1.52
C PHE A 377 -10.95 7.23 2.10
N SER A 378 -10.51 8.45 1.79
CA SER A 378 -9.33 9.07 2.41
C SER A 378 -9.52 9.23 3.91
N ILE A 379 -10.67 9.76 4.34
CA ILE A 379 -11.02 9.94 5.76
C ILE A 379 -11.11 8.57 6.44
N ILE A 380 -11.84 7.60 5.88
CA ILE A 380 -11.96 6.25 6.43
C ILE A 380 -10.58 5.59 6.58
N ARG A 381 -9.71 5.72 5.57
CA ARG A 381 -8.36 5.18 5.61
C ARG A 381 -7.51 5.86 6.69
N ARG A 382 -7.64 7.17 6.86
CA ARG A 382 -7.00 7.95 7.93
C ARG A 382 -7.43 7.44 9.31
N LEU A 383 -8.74 7.26 9.53
CA LEU A 383 -9.32 6.75 10.78
C LEU A 383 -8.88 5.32 11.10
N ARG A 384 -8.72 4.46 10.10
CA ARG A 384 -8.18 3.10 10.25
C ARG A 384 -6.68 3.06 10.61
N GLY A 385 -6.03 4.21 10.82
CA GLY A 385 -4.60 4.31 11.15
C GLY A 385 -3.70 4.52 9.93
N GLY A 386 -4.25 5.01 8.81
CA GLY A 386 -3.58 5.11 7.52
C GLY A 386 -3.61 3.80 6.73
N SER A 387 -3.16 3.82 5.46
CA SER A 387 -2.85 2.57 4.78
C SER A 387 -1.87 1.80 5.67
N LYS A 388 -2.20 0.55 6.04
CA LYS A 388 -1.18 -0.41 6.48
C LYS A 388 -0.03 -0.24 5.50
N ARG A 389 1.12 0.31 5.94
CA ARG A 389 2.33 0.32 5.10
C ARG A 389 2.46 -1.11 4.58
N MET A 390 2.58 -1.27 3.26
CA MET A 390 2.68 -2.60 2.66
C MET A 390 3.60 -3.43 3.53
N GLU A 391 3.04 -4.47 4.16
CA GLU A 391 3.78 -5.30 5.08
C GLU A 391 5.06 -5.74 4.35
N ASN A 392 6.19 -5.70 5.05
CA ASN A 392 7.46 -6.17 4.51
C ASN A 392 7.40 -7.70 4.50
N ILE A 393 6.59 -8.25 3.59
CA ILE A 393 6.30 -9.68 3.49
C ILE A 393 7.48 -10.31 2.75
N PRO A 394 8.16 -11.29 3.36
CA PRO A 394 9.23 -12.02 2.70
C PRO A 394 8.71 -12.72 1.45
N VAL A 395 9.53 -12.78 0.41
CA VAL A 395 9.17 -13.30 -0.91
C VAL A 395 9.88 -14.63 -1.16
N GLN A 396 9.24 -15.57 -1.84
CA GLN A 396 9.89 -16.82 -2.23
C GLN A 396 10.78 -16.62 -3.45
N ASP A 397 11.97 -17.25 -3.43
CA ASP A 397 12.75 -17.47 -4.63
C ASP A 397 12.08 -18.51 -5.56
N LYS A 398 12.71 -18.82 -6.70
CA LYS A 398 12.17 -19.79 -7.66
C LYS A 398 12.04 -21.21 -7.10
N ASN A 399 12.82 -21.54 -6.08
CA ASN A 399 12.84 -22.87 -5.46
C ASN A 399 11.95 -22.93 -4.21
N GLY A 400 11.18 -21.88 -3.92
CA GLY A 400 10.28 -21.80 -2.76
C GLY A 400 10.95 -21.37 -1.46
N LYS A 401 12.26 -21.04 -1.46
CA LYS A 401 12.97 -20.57 -0.27
C LYS A 401 12.62 -19.12 0.03
N LEU A 402 12.40 -18.81 1.31
CA LEU A 402 12.03 -17.45 1.74
C LEU A 402 13.24 -16.50 1.74
N LEU A 403 13.08 -15.40 1.02
CA LEU A 403 13.97 -14.25 1.01
C LEU A 403 13.47 -13.23 2.05
N VAL A 404 14.29 -13.00 3.07
CA VAL A 404 13.97 -12.10 4.20
C VAL A 404 14.74 -10.77 4.14
N ASN A 405 15.81 -10.70 3.35
CA ASN A 405 16.62 -9.49 3.16
C ASN A 405 15.97 -8.56 2.11
N SER A 406 15.95 -7.26 2.37
CA SER A 406 15.43 -6.23 1.46
C SER A 406 16.10 -6.29 0.08
N ARG A 407 17.43 -6.47 0.04
CA ARG A 407 18.20 -6.49 -1.22
C ARG A 407 17.82 -7.68 -2.10
N ASP A 408 17.79 -8.88 -1.51
CA ASP A 408 17.46 -10.10 -2.25
C ASP A 408 15.99 -10.09 -2.68
N THR A 409 15.11 -9.54 -1.84
CA THR A 409 13.70 -9.32 -2.18
C THR A 409 13.54 -8.36 -3.38
N LEU A 410 14.25 -7.23 -3.38
CA LEU A 410 14.25 -6.27 -4.50
C LEU A 410 14.77 -6.90 -5.79
N LYS A 411 15.87 -7.66 -5.70
CA LYS A 411 16.44 -8.38 -6.85
C LYS A 411 15.44 -9.38 -7.41
N ARG A 412 14.82 -10.20 -6.55
CA ARG A 412 13.79 -11.18 -6.96
C ARG A 412 12.61 -10.53 -7.67
N TRP A 413 12.17 -9.35 -7.22
CA TRP A 413 11.13 -8.57 -7.90
C TRP A 413 11.57 -8.07 -9.28
N GLY A 414 12.80 -7.56 -9.40
CA GLY A 414 13.38 -7.16 -10.68
C GLY A 414 13.44 -8.32 -11.67
N GLU A 415 13.97 -9.46 -11.24
CA GLU A 415 14.02 -10.71 -12.04
C GLU A 415 12.62 -11.14 -12.49
N PHE A 416 11.65 -11.19 -11.58
CA PHE A 416 10.28 -11.60 -11.87
C PHE A 416 9.60 -10.75 -12.96
N PHE A 417 9.68 -9.43 -12.83
CA PHE A 417 9.07 -8.53 -13.81
C PHE A 417 9.86 -8.47 -15.12
N CYS A 418 11.19 -8.62 -15.07
CA CYS A 418 12.00 -8.76 -16.27
C CYS A 418 11.58 -9.99 -17.08
N GLU A 419 11.39 -11.15 -16.43
CA GLU A 419 10.90 -12.37 -17.09
C GLU A 419 9.47 -12.21 -17.64
N THR A 420 8.61 -11.52 -16.89
CA THR A 420 7.20 -11.34 -17.26
C THR A 420 7.01 -10.35 -18.41
N LEU A 421 7.86 -9.33 -18.52
CA LEU A 421 7.74 -8.24 -19.50
C LEU A 421 8.69 -8.40 -20.71
N ASN A 422 9.37 -9.55 -20.82
CA ASN A 422 10.28 -9.88 -21.91
C ASN A 422 10.05 -11.33 -22.39
N VAL A 423 8.81 -11.68 -22.69
CA VAL A 423 8.47 -13.00 -23.22
C VAL A 423 8.76 -13.02 -24.72
N CYS A 424 9.80 -13.74 -25.14
CA CYS A 424 10.06 -13.96 -26.57
C CYS A 424 9.07 -14.96 -27.15
N ALA A 425 8.07 -14.47 -27.90
CA ALA A 425 7.30 -15.30 -28.82
C ALA A 425 8.01 -15.31 -30.18
N LEU A 426 8.22 -16.51 -30.75
CA LEU A 426 8.61 -16.65 -32.15
C LEU A 426 7.41 -16.27 -33.01
N ILE A 427 7.53 -15.22 -33.82
CA ILE A 427 6.49 -14.85 -34.78
C ILE A 427 6.85 -15.40 -36.15
N ASP A 428 5.86 -15.93 -36.82
CA ASP A 428 5.94 -16.23 -38.24
C ASP A 428 5.92 -14.92 -39.04
N GLN A 429 7.05 -14.57 -39.67
CA GLN A 429 7.14 -13.36 -40.48
C GLN A 429 6.12 -13.34 -41.63
N ASN A 430 5.74 -14.52 -42.14
CA ASN A 430 4.72 -14.62 -43.18
C ASN A 430 3.36 -14.08 -42.69
N LEU A 431 3.04 -14.25 -41.40
CA LEU A 431 1.81 -13.71 -40.82
C LEU A 431 1.82 -12.18 -40.84
N ILE A 432 2.97 -11.57 -40.51
CA ILE A 432 3.15 -10.11 -40.52
C ILE A 432 2.93 -9.57 -41.93
N ASP A 433 3.50 -10.24 -42.93
CA ASP A 433 3.45 -9.80 -44.33
C ASP A 433 2.05 -9.99 -44.96
N GLN A 434 1.24 -10.92 -44.43
CA GLN A 434 -0.15 -11.14 -44.86
C GLN A 434 -1.13 -10.08 -44.34
N ILE A 435 -0.76 -9.27 -43.34
CA ILE A 435 -1.64 -8.21 -42.81
C ILE A 435 -1.72 -7.09 -43.84
N GLN A 436 -2.88 -6.99 -44.53
CA GLN A 436 -3.12 -5.94 -45.51
C GLN A 436 -3.21 -4.57 -44.85
N ILE A 437 -2.57 -3.56 -45.43
CA ILE A 437 -2.63 -2.19 -44.96
C ILE A 437 -3.47 -1.38 -45.95
N PRO A 438 -4.64 -0.85 -45.55
CA PRO A 438 -5.46 -0.05 -46.44
C PRO A 438 -4.74 1.26 -46.79
N THR A 439 -4.86 1.70 -48.04
CA THR A 439 -4.38 3.02 -48.45
C THR A 439 -5.31 4.10 -47.89
N LEU A 440 -4.76 5.00 -47.09
CA LEU A 440 -5.50 6.15 -46.58
C LEU A 440 -5.73 7.16 -47.70
N SER A 441 -6.90 7.84 -47.68
CA SER A 441 -7.10 8.98 -48.56
C SER A 441 -6.18 10.13 -48.14
N THR A 442 -5.74 10.95 -49.09
CA THR A 442 -4.83 12.08 -48.82
C THR A 442 -5.41 13.03 -47.76
N THR A 443 -6.72 13.27 -47.78
CA THR A 443 -7.43 14.09 -46.78
C THR A 443 -7.35 13.46 -45.38
N GLU A 444 -7.54 12.14 -45.30
CA GLU A 444 -7.54 11.40 -44.04
C GLU A 444 -6.14 11.36 -43.43
N GLU A 445 -5.14 11.07 -44.25
CA GLU A 445 -3.74 11.07 -43.84
C GLU A 445 -3.30 12.45 -43.33
N HIS A 446 -3.60 13.53 -44.05
CA HIS A 446 -3.30 14.89 -43.60
C HIS A 446 -3.98 15.22 -42.27
N ARG A 447 -5.24 14.82 -42.09
CA ARG A 447 -6.00 15.03 -40.84
C ARG A 447 -5.34 14.35 -39.65
N GLN A 448 -4.93 13.09 -39.81
CA GLN A 448 -4.26 12.34 -38.74
C GLN A 448 -2.86 12.87 -38.43
N ASN A 449 -2.13 13.33 -39.45
CA ASN A 449 -0.73 13.77 -39.35
C ASN A 449 -0.57 15.22 -38.85
N ALA A 450 -1.65 16.01 -38.84
CA ALA A 450 -1.65 17.40 -38.38
C ALA A 450 -1.08 17.54 -36.95
N GLN A 451 -0.35 18.61 -36.67
CA GLN A 451 0.20 18.86 -35.33
C GLN A 451 -0.90 19.03 -34.27
N PRO A 452 -0.62 18.74 -32.99
CA PRO A 452 -1.58 18.93 -31.93
C PRO A 452 -1.89 20.41 -31.71
N SER A 453 -3.16 20.77 -31.47
CA SER A 453 -3.54 22.13 -31.11
C SER A 453 -3.38 22.40 -29.61
N ILE A 454 -3.32 23.67 -29.20
CA ILE A 454 -3.27 24.04 -27.77
C ILE A 454 -4.56 23.60 -27.03
N GLU A 455 -5.70 23.58 -27.70
CA GLU A 455 -6.97 23.07 -27.18
C GLU A 455 -6.91 21.57 -26.95
N GLU A 456 -6.26 20.79 -27.81
CA GLU A 456 -6.04 19.36 -27.59
C GLU A 456 -5.19 19.12 -26.34
N VAL A 457 -4.14 19.92 -26.12
CA VAL A 457 -3.31 19.87 -24.90
C VAL A 457 -4.15 20.20 -23.66
N ARG A 458 -4.92 21.29 -23.70
CA ARG A 458 -5.82 21.70 -22.61
C ARG A 458 -6.84 20.62 -22.30
N LYS A 459 -7.47 20.05 -23.33
CA LYS A 459 -8.45 18.96 -23.22
C LYS A 459 -7.82 17.72 -22.59
N ALA A 460 -6.62 17.33 -23.03
CA ALA A 460 -5.90 16.18 -22.50
C ALA A 460 -5.57 16.35 -21.01
N ILE A 461 -5.06 17.52 -20.59
CA ILE A 461 -4.77 17.84 -19.18
C ILE A 461 -6.05 17.74 -18.33
N ASN A 462 -7.16 18.30 -18.80
CA ASN A 462 -8.43 18.28 -18.07
C ASN A 462 -8.98 16.86 -17.89
N GLN A 463 -8.84 16.00 -18.91
CA GLN A 463 -9.24 14.59 -18.85
C GLN A 463 -8.40 13.74 -17.88
N MET A 464 -7.19 14.19 -17.52
CA MET A 464 -6.34 13.46 -16.58
C MET A 464 -6.96 13.45 -15.18
N LYS A 465 -7.01 12.26 -14.55
CA LYS A 465 -7.53 12.11 -13.18
C LYS A 465 -6.53 12.68 -12.16
N SER A 466 -7.04 13.50 -11.25
CA SER A 466 -6.32 14.04 -10.10
C SER A 466 -6.02 12.98 -9.03
N ARG A 467 -5.13 13.30 -8.07
CA ARG A 467 -4.74 12.44 -6.93
C ARG A 467 -4.12 11.10 -7.36
N LYS A 468 -3.43 11.07 -8.50
CA LYS A 468 -2.70 9.90 -9.00
C LYS A 468 -1.22 9.98 -8.64
N ALA A 469 -0.60 8.81 -8.46
CA ALA A 469 0.82 8.74 -8.16
C ALA A 469 1.66 9.27 -9.35
N PRO A 470 2.74 10.01 -9.08
CA PRO A 470 3.64 10.51 -10.12
C PRO A 470 4.53 9.39 -10.68
N GLY A 471 5.21 9.69 -11.78
CA GLY A 471 6.24 8.83 -12.37
C GLY A 471 7.61 8.99 -11.69
N SER A 472 8.70 8.73 -12.43
CA SER A 472 10.07 8.88 -11.91
C SER A 472 10.44 10.32 -11.60
N ASP A 473 9.84 11.27 -12.32
CA ASP A 473 10.06 12.70 -12.15
C ASP A 473 9.37 13.29 -10.90
N GLU A 474 8.56 12.53 -10.18
CA GLU A 474 7.79 12.96 -9.00
C GLU A 474 6.80 14.12 -9.26
N VAL A 475 6.53 14.47 -10.53
CA VAL A 475 5.53 15.48 -10.92
C VAL A 475 4.15 14.84 -11.07
N THR A 476 3.16 15.43 -10.41
CA THR A 476 1.77 14.96 -10.45
C THR A 476 0.93 15.77 -11.43
N VAL A 477 -0.16 15.15 -11.91
CA VAL A 477 -1.19 15.83 -12.72
C VAL A 477 -1.75 17.05 -11.99
N ASP A 478 -1.88 17.00 -10.66
CA ASP A 478 -2.45 18.09 -9.86
C ASP A 478 -1.59 19.36 -9.94
N ILE A 479 -0.26 19.22 -9.97
CA ILE A 479 0.66 20.36 -10.12
C ILE A 479 0.61 20.92 -11.54
N LEU A 480 0.55 20.05 -12.55
CA LEU A 480 0.42 20.49 -13.94
C LEU A 480 -0.88 21.26 -14.17
N LYS A 481 -1.99 20.82 -13.54
CA LYS A 481 -3.26 21.55 -13.55
C LYS A 481 -3.16 22.89 -12.81
N ALA A 482 -2.53 22.90 -11.62
CA ALA A 482 -2.32 24.11 -10.84
C ALA A 482 -1.48 25.17 -11.58
N GLY A 483 -0.53 24.72 -12.42
CA GLY A 483 0.33 25.60 -13.22
C GLY A 483 -0.38 26.32 -14.37
N GLY A 484 -1.64 25.98 -14.67
CA GLY A 484 -2.51 26.76 -15.54
C GLY A 484 -1.97 27.03 -16.95
N GLU A 485 -2.26 28.23 -17.47
CA GLU A 485 -1.91 28.65 -18.83
C GLU A 485 -0.40 28.59 -19.15
N PRO A 486 0.52 29.02 -18.27
CA PRO A 486 1.97 28.89 -18.50
C PRO A 486 2.40 27.46 -18.82
N VAL A 487 1.92 26.49 -18.03
CA VAL A 487 2.25 25.06 -18.25
C VAL A 487 1.62 24.54 -19.54
N ILE A 488 0.37 24.92 -19.85
CA ILE A 488 -0.30 24.50 -21.09
C ILE A 488 0.47 24.97 -22.32
N ARG A 489 0.89 26.24 -22.35
CA ARG A 489 1.66 26.81 -23.46
C ARG A 489 3.01 26.14 -23.64
N TRP A 490 3.73 25.95 -22.55
CA TRP A 490 5.02 25.28 -22.59
C TRP A 490 4.89 23.84 -23.12
N LEU A 491 3.91 23.09 -22.61
CA LEU A 491 3.63 21.72 -23.07
C LEU A 491 3.21 21.69 -24.54
N PHE A 492 2.46 22.68 -25.03
CA PHE A 492 2.07 22.78 -26.44
C PHE A 492 3.28 22.89 -27.36
N TYR A 493 4.23 23.80 -27.08
CA TYR A 493 5.45 23.92 -27.88
C TYR A 493 6.29 22.64 -27.78
N PHE A 494 6.49 22.13 -26.55
CA PHE A 494 7.23 20.89 -26.33
C PHE A 494 6.64 19.71 -27.09
N PHE A 495 5.31 19.50 -27.03
CA PHE A 495 4.64 18.41 -27.76
C PHE A 495 4.66 18.61 -29.27
N THR A 496 4.65 19.84 -29.75
CA THR A 496 4.79 20.15 -31.19
C THR A 496 6.17 19.73 -31.69
N ASP A 497 7.21 19.99 -30.90
CA ASP A 497 8.59 19.59 -31.24
C ASP A 497 8.75 18.07 -31.18
N VAL A 498 8.22 17.41 -30.14
CA VAL A 498 8.14 15.95 -30.07
C VAL A 498 7.40 15.37 -31.29
N TRP A 499 6.28 15.99 -31.68
CA TRP A 499 5.48 15.54 -32.82
C TRP A 499 6.24 15.65 -34.14
N LYS A 500 6.94 16.77 -34.38
CA LYS A 500 7.71 16.99 -35.62
C LYS A 500 8.90 16.04 -35.71
N ASN A 501 9.69 15.98 -34.63
CA ASN A 501 10.99 15.31 -34.64
C ASN A 501 10.91 13.82 -34.29
N GLU A 502 9.77 13.33 -33.77
CA GLU A 502 9.60 11.95 -33.28
C GLU A 502 10.66 11.55 -32.25
N GLN A 503 11.04 12.52 -31.43
CA GLN A 503 11.98 12.36 -30.33
C GLN A 503 11.32 12.81 -29.04
N MET A 504 11.41 11.97 -28.00
CA MET A 504 10.91 12.28 -26.66
C MET A 504 12.05 12.46 -25.67
N ALA A 505 11.76 13.11 -24.55
CA ALA A 505 12.70 13.19 -23.45
C ALA A 505 13.02 11.80 -22.90
N LYS A 506 14.31 11.50 -22.65
CA LYS A 506 14.81 10.23 -22.10
C LYS A 506 14.12 9.85 -20.79
N GLU A 507 13.75 10.82 -19.97
CA GLU A 507 13.02 10.61 -18.71
C GLU A 507 11.69 9.86 -18.93
N TRP A 508 11.05 10.01 -20.11
CA TRP A 508 9.80 9.31 -20.44
C TRP A 508 10.00 7.81 -20.69
N SER A 509 11.20 7.37 -21.05
CA SER A 509 11.54 5.96 -21.22
C SER A 509 11.66 5.20 -19.88
N ILE A 510 11.81 5.92 -18.77
CA ILE A 510 12.05 5.33 -17.45
C ILE A 510 10.73 5.10 -16.73
N THR A 511 10.39 3.83 -16.50
CA THR A 511 9.18 3.41 -15.82
C THR A 511 9.47 2.91 -14.41
N THR A 512 8.69 3.38 -13.44
CA THR A 512 8.72 2.83 -12.08
C THR A 512 7.58 1.84 -11.90
N LEU A 513 7.90 0.55 -11.72
CA LEU A 513 6.91 -0.49 -11.45
C LEU A 513 6.60 -0.56 -9.96
N ILE A 514 5.30 -0.57 -9.63
CA ILE A 514 4.80 -0.89 -8.30
C ILE A 514 4.05 -2.22 -8.32
N ARG A 515 4.21 -3.00 -7.26
CA ARG A 515 3.51 -4.29 -7.09
C ARG A 515 2.16 -4.09 -6.42
N LEU A 516 1.11 -4.66 -7.01
CA LEU A 516 -0.24 -4.68 -6.46
C LEU A 516 -0.69 -6.12 -6.24
N TYR A 517 -0.95 -6.51 -5.00
CA TYR A 517 -1.41 -7.87 -4.67
C TYR A 517 -2.80 -8.11 -5.25
N LYS A 518 -3.01 -9.28 -5.88
CA LYS A 518 -4.26 -9.67 -6.55
C LYS A 518 -5.39 -10.05 -5.58
N ASN A 519 -5.17 -9.97 -4.28
CA ASN A 519 -6.10 -10.42 -3.24
C ASN A 519 -6.47 -11.92 -3.34
N LYS A 520 -5.59 -12.73 -3.94
CA LYS A 520 -5.74 -14.19 -4.10
C LYS A 520 -4.37 -14.86 -3.97
N GLY A 521 -4.33 -16.08 -3.43
CA GLY A 521 -3.12 -16.89 -3.25
C GLY A 521 -2.16 -16.40 -2.16
N ASP A 522 -1.02 -17.06 -1.97
CA ASP A 522 -0.02 -16.66 -0.97
C ASP A 522 0.67 -15.33 -1.35
N LYS A 523 0.74 -14.39 -0.40
CA LYS A 523 1.43 -13.09 -0.56
C LYS A 523 2.94 -13.22 -0.73
N LYS A 524 3.53 -14.38 -0.43
CA LYS A 524 4.96 -14.66 -0.60
C LYS A 524 5.34 -15.00 -2.04
N VAL A 525 4.36 -15.35 -2.88
CA VAL A 525 4.55 -15.75 -4.28
C VAL A 525 4.40 -14.55 -5.21
N CYS A 526 5.38 -14.31 -6.09
CA CYS A 526 5.39 -13.14 -7.00
C CYS A 526 4.21 -13.14 -7.99
N ASP A 527 3.80 -14.29 -8.51
CA ASP A 527 2.69 -14.41 -9.48
C ASP A 527 1.35 -13.89 -8.98
N ASN A 528 1.19 -13.81 -7.65
CA ASN A 528 -0.01 -13.27 -7.02
C ASN A 528 -0.03 -11.73 -6.97
N TYR A 529 0.90 -11.08 -7.68
CA TYR A 529 0.97 -9.62 -7.82
C TYR A 529 0.84 -9.19 -9.28
N ARG A 530 0.37 -7.97 -9.48
CA ARG A 530 0.41 -7.23 -10.74
C ARG A 530 1.51 -6.18 -10.68
N GLY A 531 2.19 -5.96 -11.80
CA GLY A 531 3.11 -4.83 -11.97
C GLY A 531 2.37 -3.67 -12.60
N ILE A 532 2.22 -2.56 -11.88
CA ILE A 532 1.62 -1.34 -12.42
C ILE A 532 2.73 -0.34 -12.74
N ALA A 533 2.76 0.14 -13.98
CA ALA A 533 3.68 1.15 -14.46
C ALA A 533 3.25 2.55 -14.01
N LEU A 534 4.13 3.22 -13.27
CA LEU A 534 4.03 4.64 -12.97
C LEU A 534 4.81 5.44 -14.02
N LEU A 535 4.10 5.90 -15.05
CA LEU A 535 4.64 6.79 -16.09
C LEU A 535 4.53 8.26 -15.68
N ASN A 536 5.43 9.08 -16.22
CA ASN A 536 5.47 10.54 -16.00
C ASN A 536 4.18 11.21 -16.49
N ALA A 537 3.74 12.24 -15.77
CA ALA A 537 2.46 12.89 -16.02
C ALA A 537 2.41 13.55 -17.41
N THR A 538 3.50 14.18 -17.83
CA THR A 538 3.66 14.83 -19.16
C THR A 538 3.57 13.80 -20.30
N SER A 539 4.28 12.67 -20.20
CA SER A 539 4.19 11.55 -21.15
C SER A 539 2.76 11.01 -21.27
N LYS A 540 2.03 10.90 -20.14
CA LYS A 540 0.62 10.48 -20.14
C LYS A 540 -0.30 11.49 -20.82
N ILE A 541 -0.04 12.80 -20.67
CA ILE A 541 -0.81 13.84 -21.36
C ILE A 541 -0.57 13.75 -22.87
N PHE A 542 0.68 13.62 -23.31
CA PHE A 542 0.99 13.44 -24.73
C PHE A 542 0.32 12.17 -25.30
N SER A 543 0.43 11.06 -24.58
CA SER A 543 -0.23 9.79 -24.95
C SER A 543 -1.76 9.91 -25.01
N ARG A 544 -2.36 10.78 -24.17
CA ARG A 544 -3.81 11.05 -24.19
C ARG A 544 -4.23 11.81 -25.45
N ILE A 545 -3.41 12.74 -25.94
CA ILE A 545 -3.65 13.44 -27.21
C ILE A 545 -3.70 12.43 -28.36
N ILE A 546 -2.69 11.57 -28.46
CA ILE A 546 -2.63 10.51 -29.48
C ILE A 546 -3.85 9.58 -29.37
N LEU A 547 -4.17 9.14 -28.15
CA LEU A 547 -5.30 8.24 -27.90
C LEU A 547 -6.64 8.85 -28.33
N ASN A 548 -6.88 10.13 -28.03
CA ASN A 548 -8.13 10.79 -28.40
C ASN A 548 -8.35 10.81 -29.91
N ARG A 549 -7.26 10.95 -30.69
CA ARG A 549 -7.31 10.89 -32.16
C ARG A 549 -7.59 9.47 -32.64
N ILE A 550 -6.85 8.49 -32.14
CA ILE A 550 -7.05 7.07 -32.51
C ILE A 550 -8.47 6.61 -32.20
N GLN A 551 -8.96 6.93 -31.01
CA GLN A 551 -10.26 6.47 -30.55
C GLN A 551 -11.41 6.97 -31.45
N GLY A 552 -11.31 8.21 -31.96
CA GLY A 552 -12.27 8.74 -32.94
C GLY A 552 -12.27 8.03 -34.29
N LEU A 553 -11.22 7.29 -34.63
CA LEU A 553 -11.11 6.52 -35.87
C LEU A 553 -11.66 5.08 -35.72
N ILE A 554 -11.38 4.45 -34.57
CA ILE A 554 -11.62 3.01 -34.39
C ILE A 554 -12.94 2.67 -33.69
N ASP A 555 -13.55 3.60 -32.93
CA ASP A 555 -14.68 3.26 -32.06
C ASP A 555 -15.87 2.68 -32.83
N GLY A 556 -16.05 3.08 -34.10
CA GLY A 556 -17.06 2.52 -35.02
C GLY A 556 -16.66 1.26 -35.78
N GLN A 557 -15.38 0.83 -35.71
CA GLN A 557 -14.88 -0.37 -36.40
C GLN A 557 -14.75 -1.58 -35.48
N LEU A 558 -14.61 -1.36 -34.17
CA LEU A 558 -14.50 -2.45 -33.19
C LEU A 558 -15.81 -3.26 -33.12
N LEU A 559 -15.68 -4.58 -33.00
CA LEU A 559 -16.80 -5.51 -32.86
C LEU A 559 -17.73 -5.11 -31.71
N GLU A 560 -19.04 -5.28 -31.95
CA GLU A 560 -20.08 -4.97 -30.97
C GLU A 560 -19.97 -5.81 -29.69
N ILE A 561 -19.38 -7.01 -29.80
CA ILE A 561 -19.18 -7.91 -28.66
C ILE A 561 -18.15 -7.41 -27.64
N GLN A 562 -17.26 -6.46 -28.00
CA GLN A 562 -16.24 -5.89 -27.11
C GLN A 562 -16.79 -4.67 -26.36
N SER A 563 -16.89 -4.79 -25.04
CA SER A 563 -17.37 -3.71 -24.15
C SER A 563 -16.28 -3.11 -23.25
N GLY A 564 -15.14 -3.79 -23.09
CA GLY A 564 -14.07 -3.32 -22.22
C GLY A 564 -13.45 -2.02 -22.73
N PHE A 565 -13.27 -1.05 -21.83
CA PHE A 565 -12.61 0.24 -22.10
C PHE A 565 -13.24 1.10 -23.21
N ARG A 566 -14.50 0.84 -23.59
CA ARG A 566 -15.25 1.66 -24.54
C ARG A 566 -16.22 2.60 -23.84
N SER A 567 -16.46 3.74 -24.45
CA SER A 567 -17.41 4.74 -23.94
C SER A 567 -18.83 4.17 -23.96
N ASN A 568 -19.63 4.51 -22.94
CA ASN A 568 -21.04 4.09 -22.79
C ASN A 568 -21.26 2.57 -22.75
N ARG A 569 -20.27 1.80 -22.30
CA ARG A 569 -20.37 0.36 -22.07
C ARG A 569 -19.85 0.00 -20.69
N SER A 570 -20.40 -1.06 -20.11
CA SER A 570 -20.16 -1.45 -18.72
C SER A 570 -20.13 -2.97 -18.56
N THR A 571 -19.64 -3.43 -17.41
CA THR A 571 -19.70 -4.87 -17.08
C THR A 571 -21.13 -5.35 -16.92
N THR A 572 -22.05 -4.48 -16.53
CA THR A 572 -23.47 -4.83 -16.36
C THR A 572 -24.14 -5.18 -17.68
N ASP A 573 -23.74 -4.56 -18.79
CA ASP A 573 -24.29 -4.86 -20.12
C ASP A 573 -23.96 -6.30 -20.52
N GLN A 574 -22.70 -6.72 -20.37
CA GLN A 574 -22.29 -8.10 -20.68
C GLN A 574 -22.93 -9.13 -19.74
N ILE A 575 -23.01 -8.84 -18.45
CA ILE A 575 -23.67 -9.72 -17.48
C ILE A 575 -25.16 -9.86 -17.80
N PHE A 576 -25.83 -8.76 -18.18
CA PHE A 576 -27.23 -8.77 -18.57
C PHE A 576 -27.44 -9.63 -19.82
N THR A 577 -26.67 -9.40 -20.88
CA THR A 577 -26.76 -10.18 -22.12
C THR A 577 -26.53 -11.68 -21.88
N LEU A 578 -25.52 -12.04 -21.08
CA LEU A 578 -25.25 -13.43 -20.70
C LEU A 578 -26.44 -14.05 -19.96
N LYS A 579 -26.94 -13.38 -18.92
CA LYS A 579 -28.06 -13.89 -18.12
C LYS A 579 -29.33 -14.02 -18.94
N MET A 580 -29.69 -13.01 -19.73
CA MET A 580 -30.86 -13.05 -20.60
C MET A 580 -30.76 -14.18 -21.62
N THR A 581 -29.57 -14.42 -22.17
CA THR A 581 -29.33 -15.55 -23.06
C THR A 581 -29.59 -16.86 -22.34
N MET A 582 -29.02 -17.06 -21.16
CA MET A 582 -29.24 -18.28 -20.37
C MET A 582 -30.72 -18.48 -20.00
N GLU A 583 -31.41 -17.44 -19.53
CA GLU A 583 -32.84 -17.49 -19.17
C GLU A 583 -33.71 -17.86 -20.37
N LYS A 584 -33.48 -17.25 -21.53
CA LYS A 584 -34.24 -17.55 -22.75
C LYS A 584 -34.02 -18.98 -23.23
N ARG A 585 -32.78 -19.48 -23.17
CA ARG A 585 -32.49 -20.88 -23.53
C ARG A 585 -33.18 -21.85 -22.59
N ARG A 586 -33.24 -21.53 -21.29
CA ARG A 586 -34.00 -22.32 -20.31
C ARG A 586 -35.51 -22.26 -20.56
N GLU A 587 -36.07 -21.08 -20.79
CA GLU A 587 -37.51 -20.87 -21.05
C GLU A 587 -38.01 -21.73 -22.22
N PHE A 588 -37.25 -21.77 -23.31
CA PHE A 588 -37.58 -22.56 -24.51
C PHE A 588 -37.01 -23.98 -24.51
N ASN A 589 -36.44 -24.42 -23.39
CA ASN A 589 -35.85 -25.75 -23.25
C ASN A 589 -34.83 -26.11 -24.33
N LYS A 590 -33.95 -25.16 -24.68
CA LYS A 590 -32.90 -25.35 -25.68
C LYS A 590 -31.53 -25.48 -25.00
N PRO A 591 -30.62 -26.32 -25.54
CA PRO A 591 -29.27 -26.45 -24.99
C PRO A 591 -28.49 -25.14 -25.13
N LEU A 592 -27.58 -24.90 -24.17
CA LEU A 592 -26.60 -23.82 -24.22
C LEU A 592 -25.27 -24.31 -23.64
N PHE A 593 -24.21 -24.12 -24.42
CA PHE A 593 -22.85 -24.47 -24.07
C PHE A 593 -22.00 -23.20 -23.99
N MET A 594 -21.24 -23.06 -22.92
CA MET A 594 -20.47 -21.84 -22.64
C MET A 594 -19.04 -22.17 -22.26
N CYS A 595 -18.11 -21.31 -22.64
CA CYS A 595 -16.72 -21.37 -22.19
C CYS A 595 -16.24 -19.98 -21.76
N PHE A 596 -15.79 -19.87 -20.52
CA PHE A 596 -15.14 -18.69 -19.96
C PHE A 596 -13.64 -18.82 -20.17
N ILE A 597 -13.06 -18.02 -21.07
CA ILE A 597 -11.67 -18.12 -21.50
C ILE A 597 -10.82 -17.03 -20.82
N ASP A 598 -9.69 -17.43 -20.22
CA ASP A 598 -8.69 -16.52 -19.60
C ASP A 598 -7.40 -16.56 -20.43
N ILE A 599 -6.85 -15.39 -20.75
CA ILE A 599 -5.54 -15.27 -21.41
C ILE A 599 -4.45 -15.03 -20.35
N ALA A 600 -3.42 -15.87 -20.37
CA ALA A 600 -2.30 -15.73 -19.45
C ALA A 600 -1.50 -14.46 -19.77
N LYS A 601 -1.44 -13.53 -18.80
CA LYS A 601 -0.61 -12.31 -18.88
C LYS A 601 -0.85 -11.51 -20.18
N ALA A 602 -2.13 -11.34 -20.56
CA ALA A 602 -2.54 -10.78 -21.85
C ALA A 602 -1.78 -9.50 -22.25
N TYR A 603 -1.79 -8.47 -21.39
CA TYR A 603 -1.11 -7.19 -21.66
C TYR A 603 0.41 -7.32 -21.77
N ASP A 604 1.02 -8.15 -20.92
CA ASP A 604 2.48 -8.29 -20.81
C ASP A 604 3.05 -9.10 -22.00
N SER A 605 2.21 -9.91 -22.65
CA SER A 605 2.57 -10.84 -23.72
C SER A 605 2.37 -10.27 -25.13
N VAL A 606 1.71 -9.11 -25.27
CA VAL A 606 1.47 -8.49 -26.59
C VAL A 606 2.75 -8.30 -27.37
N ASN A 607 2.80 -8.82 -28.59
CA ASN A 607 3.89 -8.51 -29.48
C ASN A 607 3.71 -7.13 -30.13
N ARG A 608 4.72 -6.27 -29.98
CA ARG A 608 4.67 -4.88 -30.44
C ARG A 608 4.73 -4.77 -31.97
N GLU A 609 5.52 -5.59 -32.64
CA GLU A 609 5.66 -5.55 -34.12
C GLU A 609 4.33 -5.88 -34.80
N LEU A 610 3.69 -6.97 -34.37
CA LEU A 610 2.33 -7.33 -34.82
C LEU A 610 1.32 -6.23 -34.50
N LEU A 611 1.33 -5.70 -33.27
CA LEU A 611 0.43 -4.62 -32.85
C LEU A 611 0.54 -3.41 -33.79
N TRP A 612 1.75 -2.99 -34.16
CA TRP A 612 1.93 -1.83 -35.05
C TRP A 612 1.39 -2.09 -36.45
N LYS A 613 1.55 -3.31 -36.98
CA LYS A 613 1.00 -3.71 -38.28
C LYS A 613 -0.52 -3.77 -38.25
N VAL A 614 -1.11 -4.28 -37.17
CA VAL A 614 -2.56 -4.28 -36.98
C VAL A 614 -3.09 -2.85 -36.84
N CYS A 615 -2.39 -1.94 -36.13
CA CYS A 615 -2.80 -0.53 -36.09
C CYS A 615 -2.89 0.10 -37.48
N LEU A 616 -1.91 -0.17 -38.36
CA LEU A 616 -1.94 0.30 -39.75
C LEU A 616 -3.11 -0.32 -40.53
N ASN A 617 -3.41 -1.62 -40.32
CA ASN A 617 -4.57 -2.30 -40.91
C ASN A 617 -5.91 -1.64 -40.54
N TYR A 618 -6.06 -1.08 -39.33
CA TYR A 618 -7.24 -0.34 -38.89
C TYR A 618 -7.30 1.11 -39.41
N GLY A 619 -6.40 1.49 -40.33
CA GLY A 619 -6.38 2.83 -40.93
C GLY A 619 -5.80 3.92 -40.03
N ILE A 620 -4.97 3.56 -39.05
CA ILE A 620 -4.19 4.52 -38.27
C ILE A 620 -2.95 4.90 -39.09
N SER A 621 -2.68 6.20 -39.27
CA SER A 621 -1.57 6.68 -40.08
C SER A 621 -0.21 6.28 -39.52
N GLU A 622 0.78 6.17 -40.41
CA GLU A 622 2.15 5.81 -40.03
C GLU A 622 2.73 6.80 -39.02
N LYS A 623 2.39 8.10 -39.12
CA LYS A 623 2.80 9.14 -38.17
C LYS A 623 2.35 8.81 -36.75
N LEU A 624 1.06 8.50 -36.56
CA LEU A 624 0.52 8.16 -35.23
C LEU A 624 1.12 6.87 -34.69
N VAL A 625 1.33 5.87 -35.56
CA VAL A 625 1.98 4.60 -35.19
C VAL A 625 3.44 4.83 -34.79
N ASN A 626 4.19 5.71 -35.46
CA ASN A 626 5.58 6.02 -35.10
C ASN A 626 5.67 6.77 -33.77
N LEU A 627 4.74 7.69 -33.49
CA LEU A 627 4.64 8.33 -32.17
C LEU A 627 4.31 7.34 -31.05
N LEU A 628 3.44 6.36 -31.32
CA LEU A 628 3.21 5.26 -30.38
C LEU A 628 4.47 4.41 -30.19
N LYS A 629 5.14 3.99 -31.27
CA LYS A 629 6.41 3.24 -31.22
C LYS A 629 7.44 3.97 -30.37
N MET A 630 7.60 5.28 -30.55
CA MET A 630 8.51 6.12 -29.77
C MET A 630 8.25 6.00 -28.26
N LEU A 631 6.98 5.96 -27.82
CA LEU A 631 6.62 5.83 -26.40
C LEU A 631 6.96 4.46 -25.78
N TYR A 632 7.12 3.42 -26.60
CA TYR A 632 7.46 2.06 -26.15
C TYR A 632 8.93 1.68 -26.44
N LYS A 633 9.59 2.39 -27.34
CA LYS A 633 10.99 2.15 -27.71
C LYS A 633 11.92 2.46 -26.54
N ASP A 634 12.97 1.64 -26.40
CA ASP A 634 14.03 1.79 -25.37
C ASP A 634 13.50 1.98 -23.94
N SER A 635 12.33 1.40 -23.65
CA SER A 635 11.68 1.50 -22.34
C SER A 635 12.46 0.72 -21.29
N ILE A 636 12.82 1.38 -20.19
CA ILE A 636 13.55 0.80 -19.06
C ILE A 636 12.65 0.82 -17.84
N ALA A 637 12.60 -0.27 -17.08
CA ALA A 637 11.87 -0.36 -15.82
C ALA A 637 12.77 -0.59 -14.61
N LYS A 638 12.31 -0.09 -13.46
CA LYS A 638 12.82 -0.41 -12.13
C LYS A 638 11.65 -0.69 -11.19
N VAL A 639 11.81 -1.60 -10.24
CA VAL A 639 10.74 -1.97 -9.30
C VAL A 639 10.91 -1.21 -7.99
N LYS A 640 9.86 -0.52 -7.53
CA LYS A 640 9.84 0.21 -6.26
C LYS A 640 9.17 -0.64 -5.17
N VAL A 641 9.93 -1.02 -4.15
CA VAL A 641 9.43 -1.78 -2.98
C VAL A 641 9.82 -1.05 -1.70
N ASN A 642 8.83 -0.67 -0.90
CA ASN A 642 9.02 -0.04 0.43
C ASN A 642 9.92 1.21 0.43
N GLY A 643 9.93 1.94 -0.70
CA GLY A 643 10.70 3.17 -0.88
C GLY A 643 12.10 2.95 -1.48
N GLU A 644 12.54 1.70 -1.60
CA GLU A 644 13.76 1.32 -2.31
C GLU A 644 13.43 0.92 -3.75
N VAL A 645 14.43 1.00 -4.63
CA VAL A 645 14.32 0.66 -6.06
C VAL A 645 15.27 -0.48 -6.40
N SER A 646 14.84 -1.39 -7.28
CA SER A 646 15.69 -2.44 -7.85
C SER A 646 16.66 -1.86 -8.89
N ASP A 647 17.57 -2.72 -9.36
CA ASP A 647 18.31 -2.49 -10.60
C ASP A 647 17.34 -2.35 -11.78
N THR A 648 17.79 -1.66 -12.83
CA THR A 648 17.01 -1.39 -14.04
C THR A 648 17.08 -2.57 -15.02
N PHE A 649 16.02 -2.77 -15.79
CA PHE A 649 15.96 -3.75 -16.88
C PHE A 649 15.13 -3.20 -18.05
N GLU A 650 15.39 -3.69 -19.27
CA GLU A 650 14.65 -3.29 -20.48
C GLU A 650 13.28 -3.98 -20.57
N ILE A 651 12.32 -3.31 -21.22
CA ILE A 651 11.00 -3.86 -21.55
C ILE A 651 10.86 -3.96 -23.06
N LYS A 652 10.84 -5.21 -23.55
CA LYS A 652 10.81 -5.54 -24.98
C LYS A 652 9.42 -5.94 -25.46
N THR A 653 8.60 -6.53 -24.60
CA THR A 653 7.26 -7.02 -24.98
C THR A 653 6.15 -6.36 -24.17
N GLY A 654 4.93 -6.58 -24.63
CA GLY A 654 3.72 -6.14 -23.97
C GLY A 654 3.43 -4.65 -24.12
N VAL A 655 2.20 -4.31 -23.74
CA VAL A 655 1.75 -2.95 -23.49
C VAL A 655 1.70 -2.72 -21.98
N MET A 656 2.13 -1.54 -21.53
CA MET A 656 2.32 -1.29 -20.10
C MET A 656 1.00 -1.20 -19.34
N GLN A 657 0.83 -2.01 -18.28
CA GLN A 657 -0.29 -1.90 -17.36
C GLN A 657 -0.23 -0.55 -16.62
N GLY A 658 -1.17 0.36 -16.93
CA GLY A 658 -1.18 1.73 -16.43
C GLY A 658 -0.80 2.79 -17.48
N GLY A 659 -0.42 2.36 -18.69
CA GLY A 659 -0.33 3.21 -19.86
C GLY A 659 -1.71 3.70 -20.30
N ILE A 660 -1.77 4.94 -20.77
CA ILE A 660 -3.01 5.57 -21.24
C ILE A 660 -3.57 4.88 -22.50
N PRO A 661 -2.77 4.64 -23.56
CA PRO A 661 -3.27 4.02 -24.80
C PRO A 661 -3.36 2.49 -24.72
N SER A 662 -2.68 1.87 -23.74
CA SER A 662 -2.52 0.41 -23.65
C SER A 662 -3.83 -0.39 -23.72
N PRO A 663 -4.94 0.00 -23.06
CA PRO A 663 -6.19 -0.74 -23.16
C PRO A 663 -6.81 -0.71 -24.57
N ILE A 664 -6.75 0.43 -25.24
CA ILE A 664 -7.29 0.57 -26.60
C ILE A 664 -6.40 -0.15 -27.62
N LEU A 665 -5.07 -0.07 -27.46
CA LEU A 665 -4.14 -0.85 -28.30
C LEU A 665 -4.37 -2.35 -28.17
N PHE A 666 -4.62 -2.83 -26.94
CA PHE A 666 -5.00 -4.23 -26.74
C PHE A 666 -6.34 -4.56 -27.42
N ASN A 667 -7.35 -3.70 -27.30
CA ASN A 667 -8.64 -3.91 -27.98
C ASN A 667 -8.49 -4.00 -29.50
N ILE A 668 -7.69 -3.13 -30.14
CA ILE A 668 -7.44 -3.17 -31.59
C ILE A 668 -6.85 -4.53 -32.00
N LEU A 669 -5.78 -4.96 -31.30
CA LEU A 669 -5.14 -6.25 -31.58
C LEU A 669 -6.10 -7.41 -31.36
N PHE A 670 -6.84 -7.39 -30.25
CA PHE A 670 -7.70 -8.50 -29.89
C PHE A 670 -8.95 -8.58 -30.78
N ASP A 671 -9.48 -7.45 -31.21
CA ASP A 671 -10.54 -7.39 -32.23
C ASP A 671 -10.11 -8.07 -33.53
N PHE A 672 -8.90 -7.75 -34.02
CA PHE A 672 -8.32 -8.38 -35.21
C PHE A 672 -8.19 -9.90 -35.06
N ILE A 673 -7.69 -10.35 -33.90
CA ILE A 673 -7.53 -11.77 -33.59
C ILE A 673 -8.88 -12.47 -33.54
N ILE A 674 -9.87 -11.88 -32.89
CA ILE A 674 -11.21 -12.47 -32.75
C ILE A 674 -11.92 -12.58 -34.09
N ARG A 675 -11.80 -11.58 -34.98
CA ARG A 675 -12.32 -11.68 -36.36
C ARG A 675 -11.75 -12.89 -37.08
N ARG A 676 -10.42 -13.08 -37.04
CA ARG A 676 -9.76 -14.24 -37.64
C ARG A 676 -10.22 -15.56 -37.01
N ILE A 677 -10.45 -15.60 -35.70
CA ILE A 677 -10.95 -16.79 -35.01
C ILE A 677 -12.37 -17.13 -35.47
N ILE A 678 -13.24 -16.13 -35.59
CA ILE A 678 -14.62 -16.32 -36.07
C ILE A 678 -14.61 -16.85 -37.50
N ASP A 679 -13.80 -16.26 -38.38
CA ASP A 679 -13.66 -16.68 -39.77
C ASP A 679 -13.07 -18.10 -39.89
N GLU A 680 -12.09 -18.46 -39.05
CA GLU A 680 -11.45 -19.79 -39.09
C GLU A 680 -12.31 -20.88 -38.44
N ALA A 681 -13.05 -20.56 -37.37
CA ALA A 681 -13.84 -21.54 -36.65
C ALA A 681 -15.09 -21.98 -37.43
N ASP A 682 -15.67 -21.08 -38.23
CA ASP A 682 -16.92 -21.29 -38.97
C ASP A 682 -18.02 -21.86 -38.05
N VAL A 683 -18.30 -21.12 -36.97
CA VAL A 683 -19.25 -21.50 -35.91
C VAL A 683 -20.38 -20.50 -35.78
N THR A 684 -21.54 -21.00 -35.35
CA THR A 684 -22.69 -20.14 -35.03
C THR A 684 -22.87 -19.98 -33.53
N GLY A 685 -23.25 -18.78 -33.13
CA GLY A 685 -23.57 -18.46 -31.74
C GLY A 685 -24.97 -18.90 -31.36
N VAL A 686 -25.51 -18.29 -30.30
CA VAL A 686 -26.92 -18.47 -29.92
C VAL A 686 -27.81 -17.61 -30.81
N LYS A 687 -28.72 -18.24 -31.55
CA LYS A 687 -29.60 -17.53 -32.47
C LYS A 687 -30.85 -17.01 -31.79
N PHE A 688 -31.20 -15.76 -32.06
CA PHE A 688 -32.45 -15.14 -31.65
C PHE A 688 -33.24 -14.71 -32.89
N SER A 689 -34.46 -15.22 -33.00
CA SER A 689 -35.40 -14.83 -34.05
C SER A 689 -36.57 -14.05 -33.45
N TYR A 690 -36.99 -12.97 -34.11
CA TYR A 690 -38.19 -12.24 -33.71
C TYR A 690 -39.43 -12.95 -34.23
N GLY A 691 -40.42 -13.18 -33.36
CA GLY A 691 -41.69 -13.79 -33.75
C GLY A 691 -42.55 -12.81 -34.53
N SER A 692 -43.07 -13.21 -35.69
CA SER A 692 -43.92 -12.40 -36.58
C SER A 692 -45.31 -12.00 -36.01
N ASN A 693 -45.58 -12.27 -34.73
CA ASN A 693 -46.87 -12.04 -34.07
C ASN A 693 -46.80 -11.06 -32.89
N ASP A 694 -45.68 -10.37 -32.68
CA ASP A 694 -45.62 -9.32 -31.66
C ASP A 694 -46.39 -8.07 -32.14
N PHE A 695 -47.49 -7.78 -31.44
CA PHE A 695 -48.58 -6.83 -31.73
C PHE A 695 -48.20 -5.33 -31.77
N CYS A 696 -46.98 -4.98 -32.18
CA CYS A 696 -46.51 -3.60 -32.16
C CYS A 696 -45.93 -3.21 -33.53
N HIS A 697 -46.81 -2.63 -34.35
CA HIS A 697 -46.55 -1.84 -35.56
C HIS A 697 -46.39 -2.59 -36.88
N GLY A 698 -47.45 -2.53 -37.69
CA GLY A 698 -47.37 -2.73 -39.12
C GLY A 698 -46.44 -1.72 -39.76
N ARG A 699 -45.28 -2.18 -40.18
CA ARG A 699 -44.53 -1.76 -41.37
C ARG A 699 -43.59 -2.89 -41.75
N SER A 700 -43.75 -3.37 -42.97
CA SER A 700 -42.87 -4.32 -43.64
C SER A 700 -41.44 -3.79 -43.66
N GLU A 701 -40.56 -4.37 -42.84
CA GLU A 701 -39.10 -4.36 -43.01
C GLU A 701 -38.56 -5.62 -42.31
N LYS A 702 -37.58 -6.28 -42.93
CA LYS A 702 -37.02 -7.59 -42.53
C LYS A 702 -36.75 -7.64 -41.02
N HIS A 703 -37.33 -8.61 -40.32
CA HIS A 703 -36.90 -8.95 -38.98
C HIS A 703 -35.53 -9.62 -39.08
N ASP A 704 -34.47 -8.91 -38.69
CA ASP A 704 -33.12 -9.47 -38.71
C ASP A 704 -32.94 -10.38 -37.49
N ASP A 705 -32.94 -11.69 -37.74
CA ASP A 705 -32.41 -12.69 -36.80
C ASP A 705 -30.96 -12.30 -36.45
N PHE A 706 -30.59 -12.43 -35.17
CA PHE A 706 -29.24 -12.08 -34.72
C PHE A 706 -28.62 -13.18 -33.85
N ASP A 707 -27.31 -13.32 -33.96
CA ASP A 707 -26.53 -14.36 -33.30
C ASP A 707 -25.62 -13.76 -32.22
N ILE A 708 -25.70 -14.30 -31.00
CA ILE A 708 -24.78 -13.96 -29.91
C ILE A 708 -23.77 -15.09 -29.74
N LEU A 709 -22.58 -14.92 -30.34
CA LEU A 709 -21.49 -15.89 -30.23
C LEU A 709 -20.60 -15.66 -29.00
N ALA A 710 -20.24 -14.41 -28.72
CA ALA A 710 -19.25 -14.10 -27.71
C ALA A 710 -19.53 -12.77 -27.01
N LEU A 711 -19.08 -12.64 -25.77
CA LEU A 711 -19.11 -11.40 -24.99
C LEU A 711 -17.71 -11.13 -24.44
N LEU A 712 -17.19 -9.95 -24.75
CA LEU A 712 -15.83 -9.53 -24.43
C LEU A 712 -15.84 -8.32 -23.49
N TYR A 713 -15.02 -8.40 -22.45
CA TYR A 713 -14.67 -7.26 -21.62
C TYR A 713 -13.16 -7.21 -21.43
N ALA A 714 -12.48 -6.49 -22.32
CA ALA A 714 -11.03 -6.53 -22.44
C ALA A 714 -10.53 -7.96 -22.76
N ASP A 715 -9.78 -8.59 -21.87
CA ASP A 715 -9.29 -9.97 -21.97
C ASP A 715 -10.28 -11.03 -21.47
N ASP A 716 -11.29 -10.65 -20.68
CA ASP A 716 -12.33 -11.59 -20.21
C ASP A 716 -13.30 -11.92 -21.35
N LEU A 717 -13.32 -13.19 -21.77
CA LEU A 717 -14.16 -13.71 -22.85
C LEU A 717 -15.11 -14.79 -22.33
N VAL A 718 -16.38 -14.71 -22.71
CA VAL A 718 -17.30 -15.85 -22.71
C VAL A 718 -17.80 -16.11 -24.12
N VAL A 719 -17.65 -17.34 -24.60
CA VAL A 719 -18.24 -17.82 -25.86
C VAL A 719 -19.45 -18.69 -25.55
N MET A 720 -20.48 -18.60 -26.38
CA MET A 720 -21.77 -19.25 -26.22
C MET A 720 -22.18 -19.90 -27.55
N CYS A 721 -22.43 -21.21 -27.52
CA CYS A 721 -22.83 -21.99 -28.69
C CYS A 721 -24.04 -22.87 -28.35
N GLU A 722 -24.81 -23.21 -29.37
CA GLU A 722 -25.94 -24.14 -29.24
C GLU A 722 -25.51 -25.61 -29.23
N THR A 723 -24.31 -25.92 -29.74
CA THR A 723 -23.73 -27.26 -29.77
C THR A 723 -22.36 -27.30 -29.10
N ALA A 724 -22.01 -28.44 -28.50
CA ALA A 724 -20.69 -28.65 -27.92
C ALA A 724 -19.59 -28.74 -29.00
N ILE A 725 -19.94 -29.19 -30.21
CA ILE A 725 -19.02 -29.30 -31.34
C ILE A 725 -18.56 -27.90 -31.79
N ASP A 726 -19.50 -26.96 -31.91
CA ASP A 726 -19.17 -25.58 -32.29
C ASP A 726 -18.34 -24.89 -31.20
N LEU A 727 -18.67 -25.14 -29.93
CA LEU A 727 -17.86 -24.65 -28.81
C LEU A 727 -16.42 -25.19 -28.87
N GLU A 728 -16.26 -26.49 -29.15
CA GLU A 728 -14.95 -27.11 -29.29
C GLU A 728 -14.15 -26.56 -30.47
N LYS A 729 -14.78 -26.39 -31.64
CA LYS A 729 -14.17 -25.76 -32.81
C LYS A 729 -13.67 -24.35 -32.47
N PHE A 730 -14.52 -23.53 -31.83
CA PHE A 730 -14.13 -22.18 -31.43
C PHE A 730 -12.93 -22.18 -30.49
N ILE A 731 -12.92 -23.02 -29.45
CA ILE A 731 -11.81 -23.08 -28.48
C ILE A 731 -10.51 -23.53 -29.16
N LYS A 732 -10.57 -24.51 -30.07
CA LYS A 732 -9.40 -24.98 -30.82
C LYS A 732 -8.85 -23.90 -31.75
N SER A 733 -9.71 -23.19 -32.48
CA SER A 733 -9.30 -22.05 -33.33
C SER A 733 -8.77 -20.90 -32.48
N PHE A 734 -9.41 -20.60 -31.34
CA PHE A 734 -8.96 -19.59 -30.40
C PHE A 734 -7.53 -19.87 -29.92
N GLU A 735 -7.25 -21.08 -29.46
CA GLU A 735 -5.91 -21.46 -29.01
C GLU A 735 -4.88 -21.36 -30.14
N LYS A 736 -5.20 -21.89 -31.33
CA LYS A 736 -4.29 -21.87 -32.47
C LYS A 736 -3.96 -20.45 -32.92
N VAL A 737 -4.97 -19.60 -33.13
CA VAL A 737 -4.76 -18.23 -33.63
C VAL A 737 -4.10 -17.37 -32.55
N THR A 738 -4.53 -17.43 -31.28
CA THR A 738 -3.90 -16.61 -30.23
C THR A 738 -2.41 -16.92 -30.06
N GLN A 739 -2.00 -18.19 -30.19
CA GLN A 739 -0.58 -18.57 -30.19
C GLN A 739 0.23 -17.92 -31.33
N GLN A 740 -0.35 -17.81 -32.54
CA GLN A 740 0.30 -17.15 -33.67
C GLN A 740 0.59 -15.66 -33.39
N PHE A 741 -0.22 -15.01 -32.55
CA PHE A 741 -0.03 -13.62 -32.13
C PHE A 741 0.74 -13.47 -30.80
N GLY A 742 1.33 -14.56 -30.28
CA GLY A 742 2.10 -14.56 -29.04
C GLY A 742 1.26 -14.51 -27.76
N LEU A 743 -0.06 -14.74 -27.86
CA LEU A 743 -0.96 -14.87 -26.71
C LEU A 743 -1.15 -16.34 -26.34
N THR A 744 -1.43 -16.63 -25.07
CA THR A 744 -1.58 -18.01 -24.59
C THR A 744 -2.81 -18.13 -23.71
N MET A 745 -3.70 -19.07 -24.02
CA MET A 745 -4.83 -19.39 -23.17
C MET A 745 -4.37 -20.03 -21.85
N SER A 746 -4.97 -19.65 -20.73
CA SER A 746 -4.76 -20.27 -19.43
C SER A 746 -5.75 -21.41 -19.23
N ILE A 747 -5.34 -22.64 -19.57
CA ILE A 747 -6.19 -23.84 -19.43
C ILE A 747 -6.72 -24.00 -18.00
N LYS A 748 -5.88 -23.80 -16.99
CA LYS A 748 -6.25 -23.92 -15.56
C LYS A 748 -7.30 -22.94 -15.05
N LYS A 749 -7.57 -21.87 -15.79
CA LYS A 749 -8.56 -20.84 -15.41
C LYS A 749 -9.71 -20.75 -16.39
N THR A 750 -9.55 -21.39 -17.55
CA THR A 750 -10.60 -21.50 -18.55
C THR A 750 -11.60 -22.54 -18.06
N CYS A 751 -12.89 -22.26 -18.21
CA CYS A 751 -13.93 -23.07 -17.59
C CYS A 751 -15.12 -23.28 -18.53
N LEU A 752 -15.59 -24.53 -18.61
CA LEU A 752 -16.78 -24.94 -19.36
C LEU A 752 -18.02 -24.93 -18.46
N MET A 753 -19.15 -24.57 -19.05
CA MET A 753 -20.46 -24.65 -18.42
C MET A 753 -21.52 -25.04 -19.44
N SER A 754 -22.50 -25.84 -19.01
CA SER A 754 -23.61 -26.25 -19.85
C SER A 754 -24.94 -26.16 -19.15
N LEU A 755 -25.94 -25.68 -19.89
CA LEU A 755 -27.35 -25.72 -19.54
C LEU A 755 -28.00 -26.82 -20.36
N GLN A 756 -28.21 -27.98 -19.74
CA GLN A 756 -28.96 -29.09 -20.32
C GLN A 756 -30.09 -29.48 -19.36
N GLN A 757 -31.26 -29.81 -19.92
CA GLN A 757 -32.37 -30.36 -19.14
C GLN A 757 -32.05 -31.80 -18.72
N LEU A 758 -32.37 -32.15 -17.47
CA LEU A 758 -32.31 -33.52 -16.95
C LEU A 758 -33.30 -34.39 -17.74
N LYS A 759 -32.86 -35.57 -18.22
CA LYS A 759 -33.80 -36.61 -18.71
C LYS A 759 -34.79 -36.97 -17.59
N GLU A 760 -36.02 -37.42 -17.89
CA GLU A 760 -37.03 -37.77 -16.87
C GLU A 760 -36.48 -38.66 -15.74
N ASP A 761 -35.63 -39.63 -16.09
CA ASP A 761 -34.96 -40.53 -15.14
C ASP A 761 -33.99 -39.81 -14.20
N GLN A 762 -33.29 -38.79 -14.72
CA GLN A 762 -32.41 -37.93 -13.94
C GLN A 762 -33.22 -36.96 -13.07
N HIS A 763 -34.36 -36.48 -13.56
CA HIS A 763 -35.30 -35.67 -12.79
C HIS A 763 -35.87 -36.43 -11.58
N ARG A 764 -36.16 -37.73 -11.75
CA ARG A 764 -36.56 -38.64 -10.65
C ARG A 764 -35.44 -38.90 -9.65
N LYS A 765 -34.17 -38.92 -10.08
CA LYS A 765 -33.00 -39.07 -9.21
C LYS A 765 -32.77 -37.81 -8.35
N VAL A 766 -32.89 -36.62 -8.93
CA VAL A 766 -32.81 -35.34 -8.20
C VAL A 766 -33.93 -35.23 -7.15
N LEU A 767 -35.16 -35.62 -7.49
CA LEU A 767 -36.29 -35.65 -6.53
C LEU A 767 -36.08 -36.64 -5.37
N LYS A 768 -35.20 -37.64 -5.54
CA LYS A 768 -34.81 -38.61 -4.50
C LYS A 768 -33.54 -38.22 -3.73
N GLY A 769 -33.03 -37.00 -3.93
CA GLY A 769 -31.82 -36.51 -3.27
C GLY A 769 -30.52 -37.15 -3.75
N GLN A 770 -30.51 -37.77 -4.94
CA GLN A 770 -29.31 -38.37 -5.53
C GLN A 770 -28.58 -37.37 -6.44
N ASN A 771 -27.26 -37.30 -6.33
CA ASN A 771 -26.42 -36.49 -7.21
C ASN A 771 -26.50 -36.99 -8.65
N VAL A 772 -26.88 -36.12 -9.57
CA VAL A 772 -26.83 -36.36 -11.01
C VAL A 772 -25.62 -35.61 -11.58
N ASN A 773 -24.82 -36.27 -12.41
CA ASN A 773 -23.73 -35.62 -13.13
C ASN A 773 -24.33 -34.82 -14.30
N TYR A 774 -24.15 -33.50 -14.28
CA TYR A 774 -24.78 -32.55 -15.21
C TYR A 774 -23.99 -32.32 -16.52
N THR A 775 -22.86 -33.00 -16.73
CA THR A 775 -21.80 -32.49 -17.62
C THR A 775 -21.04 -33.59 -18.36
N ASP A 776 -21.48 -33.94 -19.58
CA ASP A 776 -20.68 -34.74 -20.52
C ASP A 776 -20.11 -33.84 -21.64
N ILE A 777 -19.35 -32.81 -21.25
CA ILE A 777 -18.52 -32.04 -22.20
C ILE A 777 -17.08 -32.27 -21.81
N ASP A 778 -16.32 -32.90 -22.70
CA ASP A 778 -14.92 -33.20 -22.49
C ASP A 778 -14.09 -32.59 -23.64
N ILE A 779 -13.57 -31.38 -23.41
CA ILE A 779 -12.73 -30.69 -24.38
C ILE A 779 -11.30 -30.68 -23.84
N ASN A 780 -10.39 -31.20 -24.65
CA ASN A 780 -8.96 -31.29 -24.34
C ASN A 780 -8.16 -30.34 -25.22
N ILE A 781 -7.33 -29.51 -24.60
CA ILE A 781 -6.39 -28.59 -25.27
C ILE A 781 -5.00 -28.85 -24.71
N ARG A 782 -3.97 -28.97 -25.56
CA ARG A 782 -2.58 -29.29 -25.15
C ARG A 782 -2.49 -30.52 -24.22
N ASN A 783 -3.28 -31.56 -24.49
CA ASN A 783 -3.39 -32.78 -23.65
C ASN A 783 -3.82 -32.51 -22.20
N GLN A 784 -4.48 -31.38 -21.94
CA GLN A 784 -5.06 -31.04 -20.65
C GLN A 784 -6.56 -30.81 -20.82
N LYS A 785 -7.33 -31.41 -19.91
CA LYS A 785 -8.78 -31.25 -19.87
C LYS A 785 -9.15 -29.87 -19.30
N ILE A 786 -10.06 -29.18 -19.96
CA ILE A 786 -10.64 -27.93 -19.43
C ILE A 786 -11.63 -28.28 -18.31
N GLU A 787 -11.54 -27.57 -17.19
CA GLU A 787 -12.41 -27.79 -16.04
C GLU A 787 -13.86 -27.44 -16.39
N THR A 788 -14.80 -28.32 -16.03
CA THR A 788 -16.24 -28.02 -16.12
C THR A 788 -16.75 -27.63 -14.75
N ALA A 789 -17.42 -26.48 -14.64
CA ALA A 789 -17.93 -25.99 -13.36
C ALA A 789 -19.44 -25.80 -13.36
N VAL A 790 -20.03 -26.03 -12.18
CA VAL A 790 -21.43 -25.75 -11.86
C VAL A 790 -21.65 -24.25 -11.62
N SER A 791 -20.62 -23.56 -11.12
CA SER A 791 -20.64 -22.12 -10.84
C SER A 791 -19.32 -21.46 -11.27
N PHE A 792 -19.39 -20.28 -11.85
CA PHE A 792 -18.20 -19.49 -12.25
C PHE A 792 -18.39 -18.01 -11.91
N THR A 793 -17.34 -17.32 -11.45
CA THR A 793 -17.39 -15.87 -11.21
C THR A 793 -16.97 -15.10 -12.46
N TYR A 794 -17.92 -14.55 -13.20
CA TYR A 794 -17.70 -13.74 -14.39
C TYR A 794 -17.97 -12.26 -14.09
N LEU A 795 -16.98 -11.39 -14.34
CA LEU A 795 -17.06 -9.93 -14.11
C LEU A 795 -17.58 -9.52 -12.71
N GLY A 796 -17.28 -10.34 -11.70
CA GLY A 796 -17.71 -10.14 -10.31
C GLY A 796 -19.09 -10.67 -9.96
N CYS A 797 -19.82 -11.26 -10.91
CA CYS A 797 -21.09 -11.95 -10.68
C CYS A 797 -20.90 -13.46 -10.69
N ILE A 798 -21.57 -14.18 -9.79
CA ILE A 798 -21.59 -15.64 -9.81
C ILE A 798 -22.65 -16.09 -10.82
N ILE A 799 -22.21 -16.88 -11.80
CA ILE A 799 -23.05 -17.51 -12.81
C ILE A 799 -23.15 -18.99 -12.46
N THR A 800 -24.37 -19.51 -12.30
CA THR A 800 -24.62 -20.93 -12.01
C THR A 800 -25.38 -21.59 -13.15
N ASN A 801 -25.15 -22.89 -13.33
CA ASN A 801 -25.85 -23.68 -14.34
C ASN A 801 -27.34 -23.93 -14.02
N ASP A 802 -27.78 -23.72 -12.77
CA ASP A 802 -29.17 -23.85 -12.34
C ASP A 802 -29.90 -22.50 -12.21
N GLN A 803 -29.16 -21.40 -12.40
CA GLN A 803 -29.56 -20.00 -12.24
C GLN A 803 -30.25 -19.65 -10.91
N ARG A 804 -30.03 -20.44 -9.84
CA ARG A 804 -30.49 -20.05 -8.51
C ARG A 804 -29.57 -18.95 -7.97
N GLN A 805 -30.14 -17.79 -7.65
CA GLN A 805 -29.41 -16.75 -6.92
C GLN A 805 -29.47 -17.08 -5.43
N ASP A 806 -28.31 -17.14 -4.78
CA ASP A 806 -28.19 -16.94 -3.32
C ASP A 806 -28.21 -15.45 -2.99
#